data_AF-A0A1I3Z461-F1
#
_entry.id   AF-A0A1I3Z461-F1
#
_cell.length_a   1.000
_cell.length_b   1.000
_cell.length_c   1.000
_cell.angle_alpha   90.00
_cell.angle_beta   90.00
_cell.angle_gamma   90.00
#
_symmetry.space_group_name_H-M   'P 1'
#
loop_
_entity.id
_entity.type
_entity.pdbx_description
1 polymer ?
#
loop_
_entity_poly.entity_id
_entity_poly.type
_entity_poly.pdbx_seq_one_letter_code
_entity_poly.pdbx_strand_id
1 'polypeptide(L)'
;MPRTAAGAALLLVAETVLLAGGSAAAAPAPEPGAPPKAVTAPSEADILASDMAWAARHAKGSKAWAITEAKKTGKKVVAHAETTATTRTTANPDGTLTTELTSGPERVWQDGRWHKVDVTLTAADGDVRAKRHPNGLRLAGRGGTVAKSLSAARNAPARDLVTLGSGDQAVTLQWKGGLPEPELDGTTARYKNAVPGADVIVEATRTGFEQFVEIERKPTAGDYSYTLPVKAEGLKARANKDGSVTFTDTGTGEARATMPAPVMWDASVDERSGEHTRRARVDMEVVERGKGRIDLVVTPDAGFLADPATKYPVTVDPSTSALSNTFDTYVQRGESVDWSTDTELDLGNPGTTNPDGTYRTARSFITWNTTPIQDALIIDTNLALWNFHSGNTDCSTQSWTVWDTGAPSTSSRWTSQPAWNQQYHSSTQTRGNPGCTGSQPDGWINADVDTLVQSWASAKATRGHMGLRAATDDVRAWKRVNSADNAANQPRLTVTYNYRPSDGTDRQAGGPFKSYAGVWAVNTTTPTLRDTFTDPDGDTVTGTFQVYDAATDTPITTPAGEGLLVSGYGEQGEPVSVTVPAGQLQDGKTYKFRTNAYDGTHYNLSWSSWTHFVVDTTAPDAPASVTSATYPENWGGGSAGTPGVFDVTTGADDAYEVRYRLDPYEDDAPDHGWSAVRTTTGALKTMAVDASYTVTPAADGNHLVQTRTVDRAGNAGPIKDYGFVAGNRDYNREQKIDIKLPQPDLGAAYPEQTDPPQPAPGWKGGVAPRTIDRGDGSKVIITPKAEQSLAGTRKAARALRTLAPEYPDPIVTAPWCQPDLYGDAQKSLMTRNEACVFLDLTFIWESKPITGVETISYSASFEVAYQVKTHPKSGDLKTWIQLNPVRNTFPAQDRSVLFGAGDPEARLDSMMCLDFDPDTKECDDGVELKNYDFYGTLAWKGGMNGGEPNDTHMATGTADHKWDGEVRNASGGRDVDLSMNLPVYFAGATQTDVEPPPAPDGRKREWVDGADRPWRIPTQVDVRCDKVAANGLPGCVMPKYYPEYKIHTARFPAAAAHVWMIQNKSKPSKGLGASVDRPLHYLSTKARTSSGWDRDDNRERVMCPKYTGKRADGWVPKKRFVKHSWTAPHPELGPGGPTPPVDSISCDEFPFSATYESPGVPSANGGRMPAGVNGGGECIQTVAARTDDGSEHLLDDTRYDPPTWDETCGRSSMSGYVNTGSMQPFSNTFTGRFRMLDGDAYTVDPGRAWFENCDPATAELVCEMTKP
;
A
#
# COMPACT_ATOMS: atom_id res chain seq x y z
N MET A 1 35.58 28.99 -53.18
CA MET A 1 35.04 29.32 -54.52
C MET A 1 33.98 28.29 -54.88
N PRO A 2 32.85 28.70 -55.49
CA PRO A 2 31.54 28.09 -55.28
C PRO A 2 31.08 27.23 -56.47
N ARG A 3 29.97 26.48 -56.30
CA ARG A 3 28.94 26.37 -57.35
C ARG A 3 27.59 25.91 -56.79
N THR A 4 26.67 26.85 -56.88
CA THR A 4 25.20 26.84 -56.86
C THR A 4 24.56 25.90 -57.89
N ALA A 5 23.34 25.41 -57.64
CA ALA A 5 22.17 25.56 -58.53
C ALA A 5 20.87 24.98 -57.93
N ALA A 6 19.77 25.70 -58.17
CA ALA A 6 18.40 25.45 -57.75
C ALA A 6 17.49 25.12 -58.94
N GLY A 7 16.24 24.73 -58.67
CA GLY A 7 15.08 24.77 -59.58
C GLY A 7 14.43 23.40 -59.83
N ALA A 8 13.13 23.24 -60.10
CA ALA A 8 11.94 24.08 -60.03
C ALA A 8 10.70 23.15 -60.20
N ALA A 9 9.51 23.65 -59.89
CA ALA A 9 8.21 22.95 -59.80
C ALA A 9 7.47 22.70 -61.14
N LEU A 10 6.40 21.87 -61.12
CA LEU A 10 5.05 22.05 -61.74
C LEU A 10 4.21 20.75 -61.57
N LEU A 11 3.05 20.67 -60.87
CA LEU A 11 1.66 21.17 -61.09
C LEU A 11 0.75 20.25 -61.95
N LEU A 12 -0.38 19.80 -61.37
CA LEU A 12 -1.67 19.59 -62.06
C LEU A 12 -2.84 19.52 -61.05
N VAL A 13 -3.86 20.33 -61.33
CA VAL A 13 -5.12 20.55 -60.59
C VAL A 13 -6.27 20.04 -61.46
N ALA A 14 -7.35 19.57 -60.84
CA ALA A 14 -8.70 19.63 -61.43
C ALA A 14 -9.76 19.82 -60.33
N GLU A 15 -10.50 20.93 -60.42
CA GLU A 15 -11.77 21.21 -59.73
C GLU A 15 -12.93 21.05 -60.72
N THR A 16 -14.13 20.73 -60.22
CA THR A 16 -15.40 21.25 -60.75
C THR A 16 -16.43 21.42 -59.63
N VAL A 17 -17.08 22.58 -59.62
CA VAL A 17 -18.14 23.08 -58.73
C VAL A 17 -19.50 23.05 -59.46
N LEU A 18 -20.62 22.84 -58.77
CA LEU A 18 -21.88 23.61 -58.97
C LEU A 18 -22.94 23.36 -57.87
N LEU A 19 -23.78 24.39 -57.69
CA LEU A 19 -24.50 24.84 -56.49
C LEU A 19 -26.01 24.53 -56.46
N ALA A 20 -26.54 24.53 -55.23
CA ALA A 20 -27.80 25.12 -54.72
C ALA A 20 -29.13 24.32 -54.63
N GLY A 21 -29.66 24.25 -53.40
CA GLY A 21 -31.03 24.68 -53.06
C GLY A 21 -31.96 23.70 -52.32
N GLY A 22 -32.46 24.08 -51.13
CA GLY A 22 -33.78 23.67 -50.61
C GLY A 22 -33.82 22.87 -49.30
N SER A 23 -34.72 23.26 -48.40
CA SER A 23 -34.72 22.97 -46.96
C SER A 23 -35.35 21.64 -46.50
N ALA A 24 -34.94 21.25 -45.28
CA ALA A 24 -35.63 20.47 -44.24
C ALA A 24 -35.86 18.95 -44.41
N ALA A 25 -34.95 18.16 -43.84
CA ALA A 25 -35.25 16.95 -43.07
C ALA A 25 -34.13 16.70 -42.05
N ALA A 26 -34.49 16.37 -40.81
CA ALA A 26 -33.58 16.20 -39.67
C ALA A 26 -32.52 15.11 -39.91
N ALA A 27 -31.27 15.43 -39.57
CA ALA A 27 -30.15 14.49 -39.48
C ALA A 27 -29.64 14.45 -38.02
N PRO A 28 -29.19 13.28 -37.53
CA PRO A 28 -28.98 13.00 -36.11
C PRO A 28 -27.84 13.81 -35.48
N ALA A 29 -27.91 13.93 -34.16
CA ALA A 29 -26.94 14.63 -33.32
C ALA A 29 -25.47 14.18 -33.58
N PRO A 30 -24.49 15.10 -33.46
CA PRO A 30 -23.09 14.72 -33.35
C PRO A 30 -22.91 13.89 -32.08
N GLU A 31 -22.34 12.70 -32.23
CA GLU A 31 -21.93 11.88 -31.09
C GLU A 31 -20.91 12.63 -30.22
N PRO A 32 -21.02 12.51 -28.88
CA PRO A 32 -20.03 13.06 -27.96
C PRO A 32 -18.66 12.44 -28.23
N GLY A 33 -17.64 13.30 -28.33
CA GLY A 33 -16.25 12.87 -28.36
C GLY A 33 -15.95 11.93 -27.20
N ALA A 34 -15.32 10.81 -27.54
CA ALA A 34 -15.05 9.70 -26.63
C ALA A 34 -14.36 10.15 -25.32
N PRO A 35 -14.69 9.52 -24.19
CA PRO A 35 -14.05 9.80 -22.91
C PRO A 35 -12.54 9.53 -22.98
N PRO A 36 -11.70 10.20 -22.16
CA PRO A 36 -10.30 9.84 -22.05
C PRO A 36 -10.21 8.35 -21.70
N LYS A 37 -9.42 7.61 -22.49
CA LYS A 37 -9.20 6.18 -22.31
C LYS A 37 -8.83 5.92 -20.85
N ALA A 38 -9.65 5.10 -20.19
CA ALA A 38 -9.27 4.43 -18.96
C ALA A 38 -7.89 3.82 -19.13
N VAL A 39 -7.07 3.87 -18.07
CA VAL A 39 -5.84 3.09 -17.98
C VAL A 39 -6.25 1.63 -18.19
N THR A 40 -5.97 1.11 -19.38
CA THR A 40 -6.25 -0.28 -19.73
C THR A 40 -5.36 -1.15 -18.88
N ALA A 41 -5.97 -2.11 -18.17
CA ALA A 41 -5.25 -3.27 -17.66
C ALA A 41 -4.40 -3.88 -18.80
N PRO A 42 -3.21 -4.42 -18.48
CA PRO A 42 -2.27 -4.90 -19.49
C PRO A 42 -2.96 -5.85 -20.48
N SER A 43 -2.73 -5.64 -21.77
CA SER A 43 -3.33 -6.47 -22.82
C SER A 43 -2.86 -7.92 -22.69
N GLU A 44 -3.56 -8.87 -23.31
CA GLU A 44 -3.10 -10.27 -23.38
C GLU A 44 -1.69 -10.38 -24.00
N ALA A 45 -1.28 -9.41 -24.83
CA ALA A 45 0.08 -9.28 -25.35
C ALA A 45 1.08 -8.68 -24.34
N ASP A 46 0.65 -7.80 -23.43
CA ASP A 46 1.49 -7.25 -22.35
C ASP A 46 1.65 -8.26 -21.20
N ILE A 47 0.59 -9.03 -20.91
CA ILE A 47 0.62 -10.18 -20.00
C ILE A 47 1.49 -11.28 -20.62
N LEU A 48 1.36 -11.59 -21.91
CA LEU A 48 2.23 -12.54 -22.60
C LEU A 48 3.68 -12.05 -22.69
N ALA A 49 3.94 -10.76 -22.90
CA ALA A 49 5.30 -10.20 -22.87
C ALA A 49 5.90 -10.23 -21.45
N SER A 50 5.09 -9.97 -20.43
CA SER A 50 5.46 -10.11 -19.02
C SER A 50 5.68 -11.57 -18.60
N ASP A 51 4.83 -12.49 -19.05
CA ASP A 51 4.90 -13.94 -18.81
C ASP A 51 6.05 -14.57 -19.59
N MET A 52 6.36 -14.10 -20.81
CA MET A 52 7.57 -14.47 -21.55
C MET A 52 8.84 -13.88 -20.92
N ALA A 53 8.77 -12.66 -20.39
CA ALA A 53 9.86 -12.07 -19.59
C ALA A 53 10.03 -12.76 -18.23
N TRP A 54 8.97 -13.29 -17.62
CA TRP A 54 9.00 -14.08 -16.38
C TRP A 54 9.45 -15.52 -16.61
N ALA A 55 9.00 -16.16 -17.70
CA ALA A 55 9.43 -17.48 -18.15
C ALA A 55 10.91 -17.48 -18.59
N ALA A 56 11.39 -16.39 -19.18
CA ALA A 56 12.81 -16.16 -19.44
C ALA A 56 13.64 -15.98 -18.15
N ARG A 57 13.02 -15.50 -17.06
CA ARG A 57 13.66 -15.35 -15.73
C ARG A 57 13.68 -16.65 -14.89
N HIS A 58 12.91 -17.68 -15.24
CA HIS A 58 12.73 -18.89 -14.39
C HIS A 58 12.81 -20.22 -15.16
N ALA A 59 13.53 -20.28 -16.27
CA ALA A 59 13.64 -21.50 -17.09
C ALA A 59 14.34 -22.66 -16.34
N LYS A 60 13.58 -23.73 -16.07
CA LYS A 60 14.08 -25.00 -15.53
C LYS A 60 15.21 -25.54 -16.42
N GLY A 61 16.45 -25.45 -15.95
CA GLY A 61 17.64 -25.95 -16.64
C GLY A 61 18.76 -24.93 -16.87
N SER A 62 18.61 -23.64 -16.53
CA SER A 62 19.70 -22.65 -16.55
C SER A 62 20.70 -22.85 -15.38
N LYS A 63 21.87 -22.18 -15.42
CA LYS A 63 22.84 -22.16 -14.30
C LYS A 63 22.21 -21.63 -13.01
N ALA A 64 21.60 -20.44 -13.08
CA ALA A 64 20.93 -19.81 -11.94
C ALA A 64 19.84 -20.71 -11.35
N TRP A 65 18.97 -21.31 -12.18
CA TRP A 65 17.95 -22.26 -11.71
C TRP A 65 18.58 -23.48 -11.03
N ALA A 66 19.64 -24.05 -11.62
CA ALA A 66 20.30 -25.23 -11.08
C ALA A 66 20.96 -24.94 -9.72
N ILE A 67 21.59 -23.77 -9.55
CA ILE A 67 22.20 -23.32 -8.29
C ILE A 67 21.13 -23.16 -7.22
N THR A 68 20.03 -22.47 -7.51
CA THR A 68 18.91 -22.31 -6.57
C THR A 68 18.35 -23.67 -6.13
N GLU A 69 18.09 -24.58 -7.06
CA GLU A 69 17.54 -25.90 -6.74
C GLU A 69 18.55 -26.78 -5.98
N ALA A 70 19.85 -26.64 -6.26
CA ALA A 70 20.90 -27.37 -5.55
C ALA A 70 21.06 -26.89 -4.10
N LYS A 71 21.10 -25.57 -3.86
CA LYS A 71 21.10 -24.95 -2.53
C LYS A 71 19.85 -25.36 -1.75
N LYS A 72 18.68 -25.31 -2.39
CA LYS A 72 17.38 -25.67 -1.78
C LYS A 72 17.26 -27.15 -1.41
N THR A 73 17.71 -28.05 -2.27
CA THR A 73 17.53 -29.50 -2.06
C THR A 73 18.69 -30.17 -1.33
N GLY A 74 19.82 -29.47 -1.18
CA GLY A 74 21.07 -30.04 -0.69
C GLY A 74 21.69 -31.09 -1.62
N LYS A 75 21.25 -31.15 -2.89
CA LYS A 75 21.66 -32.14 -3.90
C LYS A 75 22.21 -31.47 -5.14
N LYS A 76 23.10 -32.16 -5.87
CA LYS A 76 23.62 -31.66 -7.15
C LYS A 76 22.52 -31.60 -8.22
N VAL A 77 22.46 -30.51 -8.99
CA VAL A 77 21.44 -30.28 -10.04
C VAL A 77 22.10 -29.94 -11.36
N VAL A 78 21.67 -30.59 -12.45
CA VAL A 78 22.26 -30.37 -13.79
C VAL A 78 21.67 -29.11 -14.43
N ALA A 79 22.53 -28.23 -14.93
CA ALA A 79 22.15 -27.10 -15.78
C ALA A 79 21.99 -27.58 -17.23
N HIS A 80 20.81 -28.11 -17.56
CA HIS A 80 20.52 -28.70 -18.87
C HIS A 80 20.75 -27.76 -20.06
N ALA A 81 20.54 -26.45 -19.88
CA ALA A 81 20.76 -25.43 -20.91
C ALA A 81 22.25 -25.23 -21.27
N GLU A 82 23.15 -25.59 -20.36
CA GLU A 82 24.60 -25.51 -20.53
C GLU A 82 25.22 -26.80 -21.05
N THR A 83 24.41 -27.86 -21.20
CA THR A 83 24.89 -29.15 -21.66
C THR A 83 25.07 -29.11 -23.17
N THR A 84 26.27 -29.47 -23.63
CA THR A 84 26.59 -29.66 -25.05
C THR A 84 27.05 -31.09 -25.31
N ALA A 85 27.45 -31.38 -26.54
CA ALA A 85 28.06 -32.67 -26.89
C ALA A 85 29.34 -32.94 -26.09
N THR A 86 30.11 -31.91 -25.72
CA THR A 86 31.41 -32.04 -25.02
C THR A 86 31.43 -31.46 -23.62
N THR A 87 30.34 -30.83 -23.16
CA THR A 87 30.28 -30.17 -21.83
C THR A 87 29.02 -30.57 -21.03
N ARG A 88 29.15 -30.73 -19.72
CA ARG A 88 28.02 -30.93 -18.81
C ARG A 88 28.25 -30.17 -17.50
N THR A 89 27.42 -29.18 -17.24
CA THR A 89 27.50 -28.33 -16.04
C THR A 89 26.48 -28.78 -14.99
N THR A 90 26.93 -28.85 -13.75
CA THR A 90 26.16 -29.23 -12.57
C THR A 90 26.37 -28.21 -11.47
N ALA A 91 25.31 -27.71 -10.86
CA ALA A 91 25.38 -26.88 -9.67
C ALA A 91 25.50 -27.75 -8.42
N ASN A 92 26.40 -27.36 -7.52
CA ASN A 92 26.64 -28.02 -6.24
C ASN A 92 25.81 -27.36 -5.12
N PRO A 93 25.51 -28.09 -4.03
CA PRO A 93 24.74 -27.55 -2.90
C PRO A 93 25.38 -26.34 -2.19
N ASP A 94 26.70 -26.18 -2.32
CA ASP A 94 27.47 -25.08 -1.72
C ASP A 94 27.45 -23.79 -2.58
N GLY A 95 26.78 -23.81 -3.73
CA GLY A 95 26.69 -22.68 -4.65
C GLY A 95 27.70 -22.68 -5.77
N THR A 96 28.72 -23.54 -5.72
CA THR A 96 29.70 -23.66 -6.82
C THR A 96 29.11 -24.40 -8.03
N LEU A 97 29.70 -24.18 -9.20
CA LEU A 97 29.40 -24.94 -10.42
C LEU A 97 30.52 -25.94 -10.70
N THR A 98 30.18 -27.17 -11.10
CA THR A 98 31.12 -28.15 -11.66
C THR A 98 30.77 -28.44 -13.12
N THR A 99 31.70 -28.17 -14.04
CA THR A 99 31.60 -28.50 -15.46
C THR A 99 32.55 -29.64 -15.81
N GLU A 100 32.00 -30.70 -16.44
CA GLU A 100 32.78 -31.77 -17.07
C GLU A 100 32.98 -31.44 -18.55
N LEU A 101 34.24 -31.36 -18.97
CA LEU A 101 34.69 -31.20 -20.35
C LEU A 101 35.23 -32.55 -20.87
N THR A 102 34.97 -32.89 -22.13
CA THR A 102 35.49 -34.11 -22.79
C THR A 102 36.25 -33.76 -24.07
N SER A 103 37.28 -34.54 -24.44
CA SER A 103 38.10 -34.27 -25.64
C SER A 103 37.36 -34.59 -26.96
N GLY A 104 36.26 -35.32 -26.90
CA GLY A 104 35.31 -35.55 -27.99
C GLY A 104 33.85 -35.59 -27.53
N PRO A 105 32.88 -35.77 -28.45
CA PRO A 105 31.46 -35.82 -28.13
C PRO A 105 31.11 -36.94 -27.13
N GLU A 106 30.74 -36.60 -25.89
CA GLU A 106 30.22 -37.57 -24.91
C GLU A 106 28.74 -37.86 -25.14
N ARG A 107 28.02 -36.87 -25.68
CA ARG A 107 26.56 -36.83 -25.73
C ARG A 107 26.06 -36.39 -27.10
N VAL A 108 24.91 -36.90 -27.53
CA VAL A 108 24.19 -36.51 -28.76
C VAL A 108 22.78 -36.05 -28.39
N TRP A 109 22.31 -34.99 -29.03
CA TRP A 109 20.94 -34.50 -28.87
C TRP A 109 20.01 -35.24 -29.82
N GLN A 110 19.07 -36.01 -29.26
CA GLN A 110 18.10 -36.80 -30.01
C GLN A 110 16.77 -36.84 -29.24
N ASP A 111 15.64 -36.79 -29.95
CA ASP A 111 14.30 -36.90 -29.37
C ASP A 111 14.03 -35.90 -28.22
N GLY A 112 14.58 -34.68 -28.34
CA GLY A 112 14.39 -33.61 -27.35
C GLY A 112 15.17 -33.78 -26.05
N ARG A 113 16.18 -34.66 -25.99
CA ARG A 113 17.06 -34.83 -24.83
C ARG A 113 18.49 -35.23 -25.19
N TRP A 114 19.42 -35.02 -24.26
CA TRP A 114 20.80 -35.50 -24.38
C TRP A 114 20.88 -37.00 -24.06
N HIS A 115 21.48 -37.76 -24.98
CA HIS A 115 21.81 -39.17 -24.83
C HIS A 115 23.32 -39.35 -24.81
N LYS A 116 23.83 -40.36 -24.09
CA LYS A 116 25.23 -40.78 -24.25
C LYS A 116 25.44 -41.32 -25.67
N VAL A 117 26.57 -40.98 -26.28
CA VAL A 117 26.97 -41.54 -27.58
C VAL A 117 27.11 -43.06 -27.46
N ASP A 118 26.53 -43.76 -28.43
CA ASP A 118 26.59 -45.22 -28.56
C ASP A 118 26.85 -45.56 -30.02
N VAL A 119 28.10 -45.85 -30.32
CA VAL A 119 28.57 -46.12 -31.69
C VAL A 119 28.51 -47.61 -32.06
N THR A 120 27.88 -48.44 -31.22
CA THR A 120 27.63 -49.86 -31.53
C THR A 120 26.80 -49.98 -32.81
N LEU A 121 27.25 -50.80 -33.75
CA LEU A 121 26.61 -51.02 -35.05
C LEU A 121 25.46 -52.03 -34.95
N THR A 122 24.36 -51.74 -35.66
CA THR A 122 23.20 -52.62 -35.77
C THR A 122 22.68 -52.62 -37.21
N ALA A 123 22.17 -53.77 -37.67
CA ALA A 123 21.44 -53.83 -38.93
C ALA A 123 20.09 -53.11 -38.79
N ALA A 124 19.72 -52.29 -39.77
CA ALA A 124 18.44 -51.58 -39.84
C ALA A 124 18.08 -51.25 -41.30
N ASP A 125 16.89 -51.65 -41.75
CA ASP A 125 16.30 -51.30 -43.06
C ASP A 125 17.17 -51.62 -44.29
N GLY A 126 17.94 -52.72 -44.24
CA GLY A 126 18.85 -53.11 -45.33
C GLY A 126 20.20 -52.39 -45.33
N ASP A 127 20.44 -51.50 -44.36
CA ASP A 127 21.70 -50.84 -44.07
C ASP A 127 22.23 -51.23 -42.67
N VAL A 128 23.40 -50.73 -42.30
CA VAL A 128 23.98 -50.83 -40.95
C VAL A 128 24.08 -49.41 -40.37
N ARG A 129 23.69 -49.21 -39.11
CA ARG A 129 23.70 -47.91 -38.45
C ARG A 129 24.31 -48.01 -37.06
N ALA A 130 25.02 -46.97 -36.64
CA ALA A 130 25.38 -46.80 -35.23
C ALA A 130 24.13 -46.40 -34.43
N LYS A 131 23.97 -46.94 -33.21
CA LYS A 131 22.78 -46.71 -32.37
C LYS A 131 22.52 -45.21 -32.11
N ARG A 132 23.56 -44.45 -31.80
CA ARG A 132 23.52 -43.01 -31.45
C ARG A 132 24.85 -42.32 -31.79
N HIS A 133 25.17 -42.22 -33.08
CA HIS A 133 26.36 -41.51 -33.55
C HIS A 133 26.10 -39.99 -33.69
N PRO A 134 26.98 -39.10 -33.18
CA PRO A 134 26.78 -37.64 -33.22
C PRO A 134 26.51 -37.07 -34.62
N ASN A 135 27.23 -37.59 -35.61
CA ASN A 135 27.15 -37.14 -37.00
C ASN A 135 26.34 -38.09 -37.91
N GLY A 136 25.54 -39.00 -37.34
CA GLY A 136 24.65 -39.87 -38.15
C GLY A 136 25.36 -40.87 -39.07
N LEU A 137 26.33 -41.64 -38.53
CA LEU A 137 27.07 -42.66 -39.28
C LEU A 137 26.17 -43.80 -39.79
N ARG A 138 26.23 -44.05 -41.09
CA ARG A 138 25.53 -45.16 -41.76
C ARG A 138 26.49 -45.93 -42.67
N LEU A 139 26.44 -47.25 -42.58
CA LEU A 139 27.21 -48.19 -43.39
C LEU A 139 26.26 -48.95 -44.32
N ALA A 140 26.76 -49.38 -45.48
CA ALA A 140 25.95 -50.10 -46.45
C ALA A 140 25.71 -51.57 -46.04
N GLY A 141 24.50 -52.06 -46.24
CA GLY A 141 24.25 -53.50 -46.17
C GLY A 141 24.71 -54.26 -47.42
N ARG A 142 24.32 -55.54 -47.50
CA ARG A 142 24.62 -56.40 -48.65
C ARG A 142 24.14 -55.78 -49.96
N GLY A 143 24.96 -55.84 -51.01
CA GLY A 143 24.48 -55.61 -52.38
C GLY A 143 25.56 -55.48 -53.44
N GLY A 144 25.13 -55.45 -54.71
CA GLY A 144 26.03 -55.53 -55.86
C GLY A 144 26.62 -56.94 -56.05
N THR A 145 27.55 -57.10 -57.00
CA THR A 145 28.23 -58.37 -57.28
C THR A 145 29.70 -58.25 -56.91
N VAL A 146 30.17 -59.10 -55.98
CA VAL A 146 31.57 -59.14 -55.55
C VAL A 146 32.48 -59.44 -56.74
N ALA A 147 33.54 -58.66 -56.90
CA ALA A 147 34.47 -58.80 -58.01
C ALA A 147 35.30 -60.09 -57.88
N LYS A 148 35.49 -60.81 -59.00
CA LYS A 148 36.28 -62.07 -59.02
C LYS A 148 37.77 -61.87 -59.28
N SER A 149 38.21 -60.66 -59.63
CA SER A 149 39.60 -60.29 -59.85
C SER A 149 39.82 -58.79 -59.59
N LEU A 150 41.07 -58.37 -59.30
CA LEU A 150 41.41 -56.96 -59.08
C LEU A 150 41.11 -56.07 -60.31
N SER A 151 41.25 -56.63 -61.53
CA SER A 151 40.87 -55.94 -62.76
C SER A 151 39.35 -55.74 -62.86
N ALA A 152 38.56 -56.73 -62.45
CA ALA A 152 37.11 -56.59 -62.38
C ALA A 152 36.68 -55.58 -61.31
N ALA A 153 37.36 -55.56 -60.16
CA ALA A 153 37.09 -54.59 -59.08
C ALA A 153 37.34 -53.14 -59.54
N ARG A 154 38.46 -52.88 -60.24
CA ARG A 154 38.80 -51.54 -60.77
C ARG A 154 37.75 -50.97 -61.72
N ASN A 155 37.06 -51.82 -62.47
CA ASN A 155 36.05 -51.44 -63.47
C ASN A 155 34.60 -51.61 -62.96
N ALA A 156 34.40 -52.06 -61.72
CA ALA A 156 33.09 -52.30 -61.16
C ALA A 156 32.36 -50.98 -60.83
N PRO A 157 31.01 -50.96 -60.87
CA PRO A 157 30.25 -49.79 -60.44
C PRO A 157 30.53 -49.49 -58.95
N ALA A 158 30.61 -48.20 -58.64
CA ALA A 158 30.75 -47.72 -57.27
C ALA A 158 29.41 -47.77 -56.54
N ARG A 159 29.43 -48.19 -55.27
CA ARG A 159 28.28 -48.14 -54.36
C ARG A 159 28.68 -47.57 -53.02
N ASP A 160 27.74 -46.96 -52.32
CA ASP A 160 28.03 -46.35 -51.03
C ASP A 160 28.51 -47.44 -50.05
N LEU A 161 29.55 -47.12 -49.27
CA LEU A 161 30.13 -47.98 -48.24
C LEU A 161 29.87 -47.39 -46.86
N VAL A 162 30.21 -46.10 -46.68
CA VAL A 162 29.95 -45.33 -45.48
C VAL A 162 29.39 -43.97 -45.86
N THR A 163 28.39 -43.49 -45.13
CA THR A 163 27.89 -42.11 -45.19
C THR A 163 27.94 -41.52 -43.79
N LEU A 164 28.58 -40.36 -43.68
CA LEU A 164 28.63 -39.55 -42.47
C LEU A 164 27.90 -38.23 -42.75
N GLY A 165 26.98 -37.83 -41.88
CA GLY A 165 26.14 -36.65 -42.07
C GLY A 165 24.84 -36.90 -42.83
N SER A 166 24.10 -35.84 -43.12
CA SER A 166 22.81 -35.88 -43.84
C SER A 166 22.66 -34.69 -44.81
N GLY A 167 21.79 -34.84 -45.81
CA GLY A 167 21.54 -33.79 -46.82
C GLY A 167 22.79 -33.38 -47.59
N ASP A 168 22.88 -32.09 -47.92
CA ASP A 168 23.97 -31.51 -48.71
C ASP A 168 25.32 -31.44 -47.96
N GLN A 169 25.33 -31.79 -46.67
CA GLN A 169 26.54 -31.84 -45.83
C GLN A 169 27.08 -33.27 -45.65
N ALA A 170 26.47 -34.28 -46.28
CA ALA A 170 26.91 -35.66 -46.16
C ALA A 170 28.19 -35.93 -46.95
N VAL A 171 29.13 -36.66 -46.33
CA VAL A 171 30.30 -37.23 -46.99
C VAL A 171 30.08 -38.73 -47.12
N THR A 172 30.12 -39.23 -48.35
CA THR A 172 29.90 -40.65 -48.64
C THR A 172 31.17 -41.26 -49.24
N LEU A 173 31.79 -42.17 -48.50
CA LEU A 173 32.81 -43.07 -48.99
C LEU A 173 32.12 -44.24 -49.73
N GLN A 174 32.60 -44.55 -50.93
CA GLN A 174 32.07 -45.60 -51.79
C GLN A 174 33.09 -46.71 -51.99
N TRP A 175 32.58 -47.86 -52.43
CA TRP A 175 33.35 -49.04 -52.79
C TRP A 175 33.08 -49.44 -54.24
N LYS A 176 34.13 -49.77 -55.00
CA LYS A 176 33.98 -50.32 -56.36
C LYS A 176 33.85 -51.85 -56.31
N GLY A 177 32.65 -52.36 -56.60
CA GLY A 177 32.32 -53.78 -56.50
C GLY A 177 31.14 -54.05 -55.57
N GLY A 178 30.76 -55.32 -55.43
CA GLY A 178 29.72 -55.73 -54.48
C GLY A 178 30.24 -55.81 -53.04
N LEU A 179 29.36 -55.47 -52.10
CA LEU A 179 29.58 -55.65 -50.66
C LEU A 179 28.80 -56.91 -50.21
N PRO A 180 29.46 -57.90 -49.58
CA PRO A 180 28.79 -59.01 -48.92
C PRO A 180 27.97 -58.52 -47.72
N GLU A 181 27.25 -59.45 -47.08
CA GLU A 181 26.62 -59.14 -45.79
C GLU A 181 27.69 -58.92 -44.72
N PRO A 182 27.68 -57.78 -44.00
CA PRO A 182 28.71 -57.48 -43.01
C PRO A 182 28.52 -58.31 -41.73
N GLU A 183 29.62 -58.81 -41.19
CA GLU A 183 29.68 -59.35 -39.84
C GLU A 183 29.87 -58.20 -38.85
N LEU A 184 28.92 -58.03 -37.91
CA LEU A 184 28.93 -56.95 -36.93
C LEU A 184 29.47 -57.45 -35.58
N ASP A 185 30.48 -56.77 -35.05
CA ASP A 185 31.03 -56.98 -33.70
C ASP A 185 31.27 -55.63 -33.02
N GLY A 186 30.41 -55.29 -32.05
CA GLY A 186 30.50 -54.00 -31.35
C GLY A 186 30.42 -52.80 -32.30
N THR A 187 31.53 -52.08 -32.44
CA THR A 187 31.72 -50.92 -33.33
C THR A 187 32.15 -51.29 -34.74
N THR A 188 32.41 -52.56 -35.02
CA THR A 188 33.08 -53.01 -36.24
C THR A 188 32.14 -53.75 -37.19
N ALA A 189 32.22 -53.44 -38.48
CA ALA A 189 31.56 -54.15 -39.57
C ALA A 189 32.60 -54.72 -40.54
N ARG A 190 32.66 -56.05 -40.67
CA ARG A 190 33.58 -56.76 -41.56
C ARG A 190 32.86 -57.30 -42.80
N TYR A 191 33.27 -56.85 -43.97
CA TYR A 191 32.80 -57.28 -45.28
C TYR A 191 33.80 -58.27 -45.91
N LYS A 192 33.55 -59.57 -45.70
CA LYS A 192 34.47 -60.64 -46.10
C LYS A 192 34.69 -60.76 -47.60
N ASN A 193 35.94 -60.75 -48.04
CA ASN A 193 36.33 -60.84 -49.46
C ASN A 193 35.62 -59.79 -50.35
N ALA A 194 35.40 -58.56 -49.85
CA ALA A 194 34.78 -57.48 -50.62
C ALA A 194 35.64 -57.04 -51.82
N VAL A 195 36.95 -57.30 -51.77
CA VAL A 195 37.89 -57.29 -52.91
C VAL A 195 38.65 -58.63 -52.90
N PRO A 196 39.08 -59.17 -54.06
CA PRO A 196 39.78 -60.45 -54.09
C PRO A 196 40.96 -60.56 -53.12
N GLY A 197 40.83 -61.48 -52.16
CA GLY A 197 41.88 -61.79 -51.19
C GLY A 197 42.00 -60.82 -50.01
N ALA A 198 41.08 -59.87 -49.84
CA ALA A 198 41.06 -58.99 -48.68
C ALA A 198 39.64 -58.65 -48.20
N ASP A 199 39.52 -58.41 -46.90
CA ASP A 199 38.31 -57.94 -46.24
C ASP A 199 38.29 -56.42 -46.20
N VAL A 200 37.10 -55.83 -46.28
CA VAL A 200 36.88 -54.41 -45.94
C VAL A 200 36.30 -54.35 -44.56
N ILE A 201 36.93 -53.60 -43.66
CA ILE A 201 36.49 -53.43 -42.28
C ILE A 201 36.18 -51.96 -42.09
N VAL A 202 35.07 -51.65 -41.41
CA VAL A 202 34.72 -50.30 -40.99
C VAL A 202 34.48 -50.32 -39.50
N GLU A 203 35.20 -49.48 -38.76
CA GLU A 203 35.00 -49.28 -37.32
C GLU A 203 34.33 -47.92 -37.07
N ALA A 204 33.26 -47.90 -36.29
CA ALA A 204 32.58 -46.69 -35.88
C ALA A 204 33.28 -46.02 -34.69
N THR A 205 33.76 -44.79 -34.88
CA THR A 205 34.35 -43.97 -33.81
C THR A 205 33.35 -42.93 -33.31
N ARG A 206 33.66 -42.21 -32.22
CA ARG A 206 32.75 -41.16 -31.71
C ARG A 206 32.62 -39.96 -32.64
N THR A 207 33.64 -39.70 -33.46
CA THR A 207 33.69 -38.54 -34.34
C THR A 207 33.37 -38.89 -35.80
N GLY A 208 33.51 -40.16 -36.18
CA GLY A 208 33.25 -40.65 -37.53
C GLY A 208 33.45 -42.16 -37.65
N PHE A 209 34.42 -42.58 -38.46
CA PHE A 209 34.74 -43.98 -38.68
C PHE A 209 36.18 -44.14 -39.15
N GLU A 210 36.73 -45.33 -38.93
CA GLU A 210 37.96 -45.80 -39.58
C GLU A 210 37.63 -46.90 -40.58
N GLN A 211 38.42 -46.99 -41.65
CA GLN A 211 38.23 -47.97 -42.71
C GLN A 211 39.55 -48.68 -42.97
N PHE A 212 39.52 -50.01 -42.89
CA PHE A 212 40.67 -50.86 -43.12
C PHE A 212 40.43 -51.81 -44.29
N VAL A 213 41.48 -52.16 -45.02
CA VAL A 213 41.51 -53.30 -45.93
C VAL A 213 42.50 -54.32 -45.39
N GLU A 214 42.00 -55.48 -44.99
CA GLU A 214 42.80 -56.55 -44.39
C GLU A 214 43.11 -57.60 -45.45
N ILE A 215 44.34 -57.59 -45.97
CA ILE A 215 44.81 -58.55 -46.96
C ILE A 215 45.14 -59.85 -46.24
N GLU A 216 44.36 -60.90 -46.50
CA GLU A 216 44.38 -62.17 -45.76
C GLU A 216 45.61 -63.04 -46.07
N ARG A 217 46.19 -62.87 -47.26
CA ARG A 217 47.31 -63.69 -47.75
C ARG A 217 48.09 -62.96 -48.83
N LYS A 218 49.32 -63.41 -49.04
CA LYS A 218 50.18 -62.93 -50.12
C LYS A 218 49.45 -62.89 -51.47
N PRO A 219 49.28 -61.70 -52.09
CA PRO A 219 48.65 -61.58 -53.40
C PRO A 219 49.41 -62.33 -54.50
N THR A 220 48.68 -62.87 -55.47
CA THR A 220 49.25 -63.55 -56.64
C THR A 220 49.69 -62.58 -57.75
N ALA A 221 49.30 -61.31 -57.66
CA ALA A 221 49.70 -60.23 -58.56
C ALA A 221 50.57 -59.22 -57.80
N GLY A 222 51.62 -58.71 -58.47
CA GLY A 222 52.55 -57.74 -57.88
C GLY A 222 51.96 -56.35 -57.64
N ASP A 223 50.85 -56.01 -58.30
CA ASP A 223 50.23 -54.68 -58.23
C ASP A 223 48.85 -54.77 -57.56
N TYR A 224 48.82 -54.93 -56.23
CA TYR A 224 47.57 -54.87 -55.47
C TYR A 224 47.12 -53.40 -55.36
N SER A 225 45.96 -53.05 -55.90
CA SER A 225 45.44 -51.67 -55.86
C SER A 225 43.92 -51.66 -55.93
N TYR A 226 43.29 -50.77 -55.18
CA TYR A 226 41.84 -50.56 -55.13
C TYR A 226 41.50 -49.07 -55.10
N THR A 227 40.25 -48.73 -55.46
CA THR A 227 39.78 -47.34 -55.50
C THR A 227 38.62 -47.15 -54.53
N LEU A 228 38.70 -46.08 -53.74
CA LEU A 228 37.65 -45.58 -52.86
C LEU A 228 37.09 -44.27 -53.45
N PRO A 229 35.95 -44.30 -54.16
CA PRO A 229 35.30 -43.07 -54.59
C PRO A 229 34.68 -42.34 -53.39
N VAL A 230 34.76 -41.02 -53.39
CA VAL A 230 34.16 -40.14 -52.38
C VAL A 230 33.16 -39.23 -53.09
N LYS A 231 31.95 -39.14 -52.54
CA LYS A 231 30.97 -38.10 -52.86
C LYS A 231 30.92 -37.11 -51.71
N ALA A 232 31.22 -35.85 -52.00
CA ALA A 232 31.12 -34.74 -51.07
C ALA A 232 30.76 -33.48 -51.86
N GLU A 233 29.47 -33.17 -51.93
CA GLU A 233 29.00 -31.97 -52.63
C GLU A 233 29.57 -30.71 -51.95
N GLY A 234 30.06 -29.76 -52.75
CA GLY A 234 30.65 -28.53 -52.22
C GLY A 234 32.08 -28.66 -51.64
N LEU A 235 32.73 -29.84 -51.68
CA LEU A 235 34.14 -30.00 -51.29
C LEU A 235 35.08 -30.26 -52.48
N LYS A 236 36.34 -29.86 -52.34
CA LYS A 236 37.48 -30.21 -53.21
C LYS A 236 38.52 -30.99 -52.41
N ALA A 237 39.23 -31.92 -53.04
CA ALA A 237 40.29 -32.68 -52.38
C ALA A 237 41.66 -32.29 -52.92
N ARG A 238 42.63 -32.13 -52.01
CA ARG A 238 44.00 -31.81 -52.35
C ARG A 238 44.95 -32.80 -51.69
N ALA A 239 45.74 -33.50 -52.51
CA ALA A 239 46.86 -34.28 -52.02
C ALA A 239 47.96 -33.34 -51.46
N ASN A 240 48.45 -33.66 -50.27
CA ASN A 240 49.50 -32.93 -49.58
C ASN A 240 50.87 -33.58 -49.81
N LYS A 241 51.95 -32.84 -49.53
CA LYS A 241 53.33 -33.31 -49.73
C LYS A 241 53.70 -34.49 -48.83
N ASP A 242 52.99 -34.67 -47.72
CA ASP A 242 53.21 -35.75 -46.75
C ASP A 242 52.40 -37.02 -47.06
N GLY A 243 51.65 -37.05 -48.18
CA GLY A 243 50.80 -38.18 -48.60
C GLY A 243 49.36 -38.13 -48.08
N SER A 244 49.03 -37.16 -47.21
CA SER A 244 47.66 -36.94 -46.73
C SER A 244 46.80 -36.23 -47.78
N VAL A 245 45.48 -36.21 -47.58
CA VAL A 245 44.51 -35.53 -48.45
C VAL A 245 43.65 -34.60 -47.63
N THR A 246 43.68 -33.31 -47.95
CA THR A 246 42.79 -32.31 -47.32
C THR A 246 41.57 -32.07 -48.19
N PHE A 247 40.39 -32.14 -47.59
CA PHE A 247 39.12 -31.75 -48.19
C PHE A 247 38.82 -30.30 -47.80
N THR A 248 38.51 -29.44 -48.77
CA THR A 248 38.30 -28.00 -48.57
C THR A 248 36.94 -27.58 -49.11
N ASP A 249 36.24 -26.74 -48.35
CA ASP A 249 34.97 -26.12 -48.75
C ASP A 249 35.17 -25.22 -49.98
N THR A 250 34.34 -25.41 -51.00
CA THR A 250 34.44 -24.65 -52.25
C THR A 250 33.91 -23.22 -52.17
N GLY A 251 33.08 -22.91 -51.17
CA GLY A 251 32.54 -21.57 -50.92
C GLY A 251 33.39 -20.75 -49.95
N THR A 252 33.89 -21.34 -48.86
CA THR A 252 34.67 -20.64 -47.83
C THR A 252 36.19 -20.79 -48.01
N GLY A 253 36.66 -21.82 -48.72
CA GLY A 253 38.08 -22.14 -48.84
C GLY A 253 38.69 -22.76 -47.57
N GLU A 254 37.88 -23.08 -46.55
CA GLU A 254 38.34 -23.71 -45.31
C GLU A 254 38.53 -25.21 -45.47
N ALA A 255 39.60 -25.77 -44.90
CA ALA A 255 39.72 -27.22 -44.74
C ALA A 255 38.55 -27.74 -43.89
N ARG A 256 37.95 -28.87 -44.28
CA ARG A 256 36.79 -29.51 -43.65
C ARG A 256 37.11 -30.89 -43.06
N ALA A 257 38.03 -31.61 -43.69
CA ALA A 257 38.52 -32.91 -43.25
C ALA A 257 39.94 -33.12 -43.76
N THR A 258 40.75 -33.91 -43.06
CA THR A 258 42.05 -34.38 -43.58
C THR A 258 42.14 -35.89 -43.41
N MET A 259 42.39 -36.60 -44.48
CA MET A 259 42.66 -38.03 -44.49
C MET A 259 44.19 -38.21 -44.42
N PRO A 260 44.75 -38.79 -43.35
CA PRO A 260 46.19 -39.02 -43.26
C PRO A 260 46.73 -39.90 -44.40
N ALA A 261 48.05 -39.88 -44.56
CA ALA A 261 48.71 -40.76 -45.53
C ALA A 261 48.54 -42.22 -45.08
N PRO A 262 48.04 -43.12 -45.94
CA PRO A 262 47.78 -44.48 -45.51
C PRO A 262 49.08 -45.24 -45.26
N VAL A 263 48.97 -46.17 -44.33
CA VAL A 263 50.05 -47.07 -43.95
C VAL A 263 49.52 -48.49 -43.91
N MET A 264 50.44 -49.45 -43.93
CA MET A 264 50.10 -50.85 -43.78
C MET A 264 51.03 -51.53 -42.81
N TRP A 265 50.52 -52.51 -42.08
CA TRP A 265 51.28 -53.27 -41.10
C TRP A 265 50.89 -54.74 -41.12
N ASP A 266 51.81 -55.57 -40.67
CA ASP A 266 51.60 -57.01 -40.59
C ASP A 266 51.08 -57.44 -39.21
N ALA A 267 50.65 -58.70 -39.08
CA ALA A 267 50.00 -59.21 -37.87
C ALA A 267 50.92 -59.33 -36.63
N SER A 268 52.19 -58.91 -36.69
CA SER A 268 53.09 -58.95 -35.54
C SER A 268 52.87 -57.78 -34.58
N VAL A 269 52.81 -58.08 -33.27
CA VAL A 269 52.72 -57.09 -32.17
C VAL A 269 53.95 -57.24 -31.28
N ASP A 270 54.58 -56.14 -30.92
CA ASP A 270 55.65 -56.13 -29.92
C ASP A 270 55.06 -56.10 -28.51
N GLU A 271 55.43 -57.06 -27.65
CA GLU A 271 54.81 -57.28 -26.34
C GLU A 271 54.97 -56.09 -25.38
N ARG A 272 56.02 -55.28 -25.55
CA ARG A 272 56.36 -54.18 -24.62
C ARG A 272 55.69 -52.87 -25.01
N SER A 273 55.75 -52.52 -26.29
CA SER A 273 55.10 -51.33 -26.84
C SER A 273 53.60 -51.52 -27.02
N GLY A 274 53.16 -52.75 -27.32
CA GLY A 274 51.80 -53.07 -27.76
C GLY A 274 51.52 -52.60 -29.20
N GLU A 275 52.54 -52.21 -29.97
CA GLU A 275 52.41 -51.65 -31.31
C GLU A 275 52.71 -52.70 -32.41
N HIS A 276 52.13 -52.50 -33.59
CA HIS A 276 52.51 -53.21 -34.82
C HIS A 276 53.75 -52.55 -35.44
N THR A 277 54.94 -52.98 -35.03
CA THR A 277 56.20 -52.29 -35.36
C THR A 277 56.67 -52.48 -36.80
N ARG A 278 56.20 -53.53 -37.50
CA ARG A 278 56.55 -53.81 -38.90
C ARG A 278 55.52 -53.19 -39.84
N ARG A 279 55.84 -51.97 -40.32
CA ARG A 279 54.95 -51.14 -41.14
C ARG A 279 55.62 -50.69 -42.45
N ALA A 280 54.83 -50.35 -43.45
CA ALA A 280 55.24 -49.70 -44.69
C ALA A 280 54.25 -48.60 -45.08
N ARG A 281 54.73 -47.63 -45.89
CA ARG A 281 53.85 -46.62 -46.48
C ARG A 281 52.99 -47.23 -47.58
N VAL A 282 51.81 -46.66 -47.78
CA VAL A 282 50.89 -47.03 -48.85
C VAL A 282 50.74 -45.82 -49.76
N ASP A 283 50.89 -46.02 -51.06
CA ASP A 283 50.75 -44.94 -52.03
C ASP A 283 49.27 -44.61 -52.24
N MET A 284 48.94 -43.31 -52.26
CA MET A 284 47.57 -42.83 -52.46
C MET A 284 47.51 -41.70 -53.49
N GLU A 285 46.76 -41.93 -54.56
CA GLU A 285 46.53 -40.95 -55.63
C GLU A 285 45.12 -40.36 -55.54
N VAL A 286 44.99 -39.03 -55.63
CA VAL A 286 43.72 -38.30 -55.65
C VAL A 286 43.36 -37.91 -57.07
N VAL A 287 42.25 -38.44 -57.59
CA VAL A 287 41.75 -38.13 -58.94
C VAL A 287 40.41 -37.41 -58.85
N GLU A 288 40.39 -36.11 -59.14
CA GLU A 288 39.14 -35.34 -59.18
C GLU A 288 38.29 -35.71 -60.41
N ARG A 289 36.99 -35.98 -60.19
CA ARG A 289 36.00 -36.30 -61.24
C ARG A 289 34.98 -35.17 -61.46
N GLY A 290 35.11 -34.06 -60.73
CA GLY A 290 34.22 -32.89 -60.78
C GLY A 290 32.87 -33.09 -60.08
N LYS A 291 32.22 -31.97 -59.71
CA LYS A 291 30.94 -31.92 -58.97
C LYS A 291 30.96 -32.70 -57.64
N GLY A 292 32.00 -32.50 -56.82
CA GLY A 292 32.12 -33.14 -55.51
C GLY A 292 32.40 -34.65 -55.56
N ARG A 293 32.88 -35.18 -56.70
CA ARG A 293 33.29 -36.60 -56.84
C ARG A 293 34.80 -36.73 -56.96
N ILE A 294 35.39 -37.56 -56.12
CA ILE A 294 36.84 -37.78 -56.00
C ILE A 294 37.11 -39.29 -55.98
N ASP A 295 38.06 -39.79 -56.75
CA ASP A 295 38.55 -41.17 -56.62
C ASP A 295 39.86 -41.17 -55.82
N LEU A 296 39.92 -41.94 -54.73
CA LEU A 296 41.15 -42.20 -53.98
C LEU A 296 41.69 -43.57 -54.39
N VAL A 297 42.82 -43.62 -55.08
CA VAL A 297 43.44 -44.88 -55.52
C VAL A 297 44.51 -45.27 -54.51
N VAL A 298 44.30 -46.39 -53.82
CA VAL A 298 45.17 -46.90 -52.75
C VAL A 298 45.99 -48.07 -53.28
N THR A 299 47.32 -48.01 -53.11
CA THR A 299 48.28 -48.99 -53.63
C THR A 299 49.24 -49.44 -52.53
N PRO A 300 48.96 -50.58 -51.87
CA PRO A 300 49.86 -51.23 -50.92
C PRO A 300 51.25 -51.52 -51.51
N ASP A 301 52.29 -51.42 -50.67
CA ASP A 301 53.67 -51.66 -51.10
C ASP A 301 53.92 -53.13 -51.48
N ALA A 302 54.21 -53.36 -52.77
CA ALA A 302 54.41 -54.68 -53.32
C ALA A 302 55.61 -55.41 -52.68
N GLY A 303 56.66 -54.67 -52.30
CA GLY A 303 57.87 -55.21 -51.68
C GLY A 303 57.58 -55.80 -50.31
N PHE A 304 56.90 -55.04 -49.45
CA PHE A 304 56.46 -55.48 -48.14
C PHE A 304 55.48 -56.65 -48.23
N LEU A 305 54.51 -56.65 -49.14
CA LEU A 305 53.61 -57.79 -49.30
C LEU A 305 54.36 -59.06 -49.79
N ALA A 306 55.42 -58.91 -50.58
CA ALA A 306 56.19 -60.03 -51.09
C ALA A 306 57.23 -60.58 -50.10
N ASP A 307 57.67 -59.79 -49.11
CA ASP A 307 58.71 -60.11 -48.14
C ASP A 307 58.35 -61.37 -47.31
N PRO A 308 59.21 -62.41 -47.28
CA PRO A 308 59.00 -63.62 -46.46
C PRO A 308 58.81 -63.37 -44.96
N ALA A 309 59.27 -62.23 -44.42
CA ALA A 309 59.08 -61.86 -43.03
C ALA A 309 57.67 -61.33 -42.71
N THR A 310 56.86 -61.02 -43.72
CA THR A 310 55.51 -60.49 -43.55
C THR A 310 54.54 -61.52 -43.02
N LYS A 311 53.95 -61.24 -41.84
CA LYS A 311 52.91 -62.06 -41.25
C LYS A 311 51.53 -61.56 -41.64
N TYR A 312 50.77 -62.40 -42.34
CA TYR A 312 49.39 -62.08 -42.72
C TYR A 312 48.40 -62.41 -41.58
N PRO A 313 47.27 -61.68 -41.46
CA PRO A 313 46.82 -60.63 -42.37
C PRO A 313 47.65 -59.34 -42.31
N VAL A 314 47.70 -58.63 -43.44
CA VAL A 314 48.29 -57.28 -43.53
C VAL A 314 47.15 -56.27 -43.58
N THR A 315 47.10 -55.37 -42.61
CA THR A 315 46.10 -54.30 -42.55
C THR A 315 46.59 -53.08 -43.31
N VAL A 316 45.78 -52.55 -44.22
CA VAL A 316 45.98 -51.30 -44.95
C VAL A 316 44.98 -50.28 -44.40
N ASP A 317 45.48 -49.16 -43.92
CA ASP A 317 44.72 -48.15 -43.17
C ASP A 317 44.81 -46.77 -43.83
N PRO A 318 43.74 -46.34 -44.52
CA PRO A 318 43.45 -44.93 -44.75
C PRO A 318 42.43 -44.40 -43.72
N SER A 319 42.88 -43.70 -42.68
CA SER A 319 41.99 -43.05 -41.70
C SER A 319 41.45 -41.69 -42.21
N THR A 320 40.31 -41.20 -41.71
CA THR A 320 39.76 -39.87 -42.06
C THR A 320 39.45 -39.05 -40.82
N SER A 321 40.05 -37.85 -40.67
CA SER A 321 39.75 -36.95 -39.54
C SER A 321 38.60 -35.98 -39.84
N ALA A 322 37.75 -35.75 -38.84
CA ALA A 322 36.71 -34.72 -38.84
C ALA A 322 37.14 -33.51 -37.97
N LEU A 323 36.81 -32.30 -38.40
CA LEU A 323 37.10 -31.09 -37.63
C LEU A 323 36.07 -30.86 -36.51
N SER A 324 36.56 -30.77 -35.27
CA SER A 324 35.77 -30.45 -34.06
C SER A 324 36.39 -29.25 -33.31
N ASN A 325 35.60 -28.61 -32.43
CA ASN A 325 36.07 -27.58 -31.50
C ASN A 325 36.88 -28.14 -30.32
N THR A 326 37.00 -29.47 -30.27
CA THR A 326 37.92 -30.25 -29.44
C THR A 326 38.81 -31.07 -30.38
N PHE A 327 40.04 -31.38 -29.97
CA PHE A 327 41.02 -32.06 -30.83
C PHE A 327 42.07 -32.75 -29.98
N ASP A 328 42.42 -33.99 -30.27
CA ASP A 328 43.60 -34.63 -29.72
C ASP A 328 44.42 -35.36 -30.81
N THR A 329 45.70 -35.55 -30.51
CA THR A 329 46.66 -36.23 -31.40
C THR A 329 47.91 -36.57 -30.59
N TYR A 330 48.75 -37.46 -31.11
CA TYR A 330 50.10 -37.63 -30.63
C TYR A 330 51.12 -37.46 -31.76
N VAL A 331 52.37 -37.22 -31.37
CA VAL A 331 53.51 -37.15 -32.28
C VAL A 331 54.54 -38.17 -31.83
N GLN A 332 55.11 -38.91 -32.78
CA GLN A 332 56.08 -39.96 -32.48
C GLN A 332 57.36 -39.76 -33.29
N ARG A 333 58.51 -39.92 -32.63
CA ARG A 333 59.82 -39.73 -33.27
C ARG A 333 60.02 -40.76 -34.38
N GLY A 334 60.40 -40.29 -35.57
CA GLY A 334 60.63 -41.12 -36.74
C GLY A 334 59.39 -41.30 -37.62
N GLU A 335 58.22 -40.91 -37.11
CA GLU A 335 56.95 -40.97 -37.84
C GLU A 335 56.60 -39.60 -38.45
N SER A 336 55.99 -39.63 -39.64
CA SER A 336 55.58 -38.44 -40.38
C SER A 336 54.07 -38.39 -40.67
N VAL A 337 53.31 -39.30 -40.07
CA VAL A 337 51.86 -39.43 -40.25
C VAL A 337 51.08 -38.59 -39.24
N ASP A 338 49.82 -38.32 -39.55
CA ASP A 338 48.86 -37.69 -38.64
C ASP A 338 48.13 -38.80 -37.88
N TRP A 339 47.97 -38.60 -36.58
CA TRP A 339 47.44 -39.58 -35.64
C TRP A 339 46.17 -39.08 -34.94
N SER A 340 45.55 -38.01 -35.44
CA SER A 340 44.38 -37.39 -34.81
C SER A 340 43.06 -38.17 -35.00
N THR A 341 43.11 -39.41 -35.47
CA THR A 341 41.95 -40.30 -35.65
C THR A 341 42.08 -41.58 -34.86
N ASP A 342 43.28 -41.89 -34.38
CA ASP A 342 43.57 -43.09 -33.61
C ASP A 342 42.68 -43.13 -32.38
N THR A 343 42.30 -44.33 -31.96
CA THR A 343 41.52 -44.54 -30.75
C THR A 343 42.33 -44.41 -29.46
N GLU A 344 43.61 -44.05 -29.59
CA GLU A 344 44.59 -43.96 -28.52
C GLU A 344 45.49 -42.72 -28.62
N LEU A 345 46.12 -42.41 -27.50
CA LEU A 345 47.10 -41.36 -27.31
C LEU A 345 48.30 -41.93 -26.57
N ASP A 346 49.48 -41.66 -27.10
CA ASP A 346 50.72 -42.26 -26.64
C ASP A 346 51.68 -41.22 -26.01
N LEU A 347 52.33 -41.63 -24.92
CA LEU A 347 53.39 -40.83 -24.30
C LEU A 347 54.52 -41.69 -23.72
N GLY A 348 55.76 -41.26 -23.98
CA GLY A 348 56.98 -41.90 -23.47
C GLY A 348 57.71 -42.73 -24.52
N ASN A 349 58.67 -43.55 -24.08
CA ASN A 349 59.49 -44.38 -24.96
C ASN A 349 58.93 -45.81 -25.06
N PRO A 350 58.47 -46.30 -26.22
CA PRO A 350 57.92 -47.65 -26.37
C PRO A 350 58.97 -48.78 -26.29
N GLY A 351 60.26 -48.45 -26.27
CA GLY A 351 61.37 -49.42 -26.23
C GLY A 351 61.82 -49.92 -27.61
N THR A 352 61.14 -49.48 -28.65
CA THR A 352 61.45 -49.75 -30.05
C THR A 352 62.25 -48.58 -30.65
N THR A 353 63.06 -48.85 -31.67
CA THR A 353 63.93 -47.86 -32.31
C THR A 353 63.59 -47.67 -33.79
N ASN A 354 63.91 -46.49 -34.30
CA ASN A 354 63.93 -46.16 -35.72
C ASN A 354 65.17 -46.77 -36.40
N PRO A 355 65.20 -46.86 -37.75
CA PRO A 355 66.39 -47.31 -38.48
C PRO A 355 67.66 -46.50 -38.18
N ASP A 356 67.53 -45.25 -37.71
CA ASP A 356 68.63 -44.38 -37.29
C ASP A 356 69.09 -44.61 -35.83
N GLY A 357 68.52 -45.59 -35.13
CA GLY A 357 68.85 -45.95 -33.74
C GLY A 357 68.17 -45.08 -32.67
N THR A 358 67.37 -44.07 -33.05
CA THR A 358 66.61 -43.27 -32.07
C THR A 358 65.39 -44.02 -31.55
N TYR A 359 65.04 -43.84 -30.27
CA TYR A 359 63.79 -44.39 -29.73
C TYR A 359 62.56 -43.72 -30.36
N ARG A 360 61.51 -44.52 -30.58
CA ARG A 360 60.21 -44.07 -31.12
C ARG A 360 59.34 -43.35 -30.07
N THR A 361 59.93 -42.41 -29.34
CA THR A 361 59.25 -41.69 -28.24
C THR A 361 58.01 -40.93 -28.74
N ALA A 362 56.90 -41.00 -28.00
CA ALA A 362 55.66 -40.29 -28.28
C ALA A 362 55.35 -39.18 -27.26
N ARG A 363 54.56 -38.19 -27.70
CA ARG A 363 53.97 -37.11 -26.88
C ARG A 363 52.57 -36.79 -27.38
N SER A 364 51.64 -36.57 -26.47
CA SER A 364 50.22 -36.34 -26.80
C SER A 364 49.79 -34.90 -26.54
N PHE A 365 48.77 -34.45 -27.26
CA PHE A 365 48.19 -33.11 -27.14
C PHE A 365 46.67 -33.19 -27.12
N ILE A 366 46.02 -32.37 -26.30
CA ILE A 366 44.55 -32.32 -26.16
C ILE A 366 44.08 -30.86 -26.14
N THR A 367 43.03 -30.56 -26.90
CA THR A 367 42.33 -29.27 -26.92
C THR A 367 40.95 -29.39 -26.29
N TRP A 368 40.70 -28.56 -25.28
CA TRP A 368 39.46 -28.51 -24.51
C TRP A 368 38.60 -27.30 -24.91
N ASN A 369 37.28 -27.44 -24.88
CA ASN A 369 36.35 -26.31 -24.96
C ASN A 369 36.21 -25.63 -23.59
N THR A 370 36.90 -24.52 -23.38
CA THR A 370 36.95 -23.79 -22.10
C THR A 370 35.95 -22.64 -22.01
N THR A 371 35.08 -22.46 -23.02
CA THR A 371 34.03 -21.42 -23.03
C THR A 371 33.18 -21.38 -21.74
N PRO A 372 32.75 -22.51 -21.13
CA PRO A 372 31.88 -22.47 -19.95
C PRO A 372 32.49 -21.90 -18.66
N ILE A 373 33.82 -21.71 -18.65
CA ILE A 373 34.61 -21.31 -17.47
C ILE A 373 35.38 -20.00 -17.71
N GLN A 374 35.04 -19.24 -18.74
CA GLN A 374 35.68 -17.93 -19.00
C GLN A 374 35.41 -16.98 -17.84
N ASP A 375 36.46 -16.30 -17.37
CA ASP A 375 36.41 -15.34 -16.24
C ASP A 375 35.99 -15.96 -14.90
N ALA A 376 35.90 -17.28 -14.82
CA ALA A 376 35.57 -17.98 -13.59
C ALA A 376 36.77 -18.02 -12.62
N LEU A 377 36.46 -18.05 -11.32
CA LEU A 377 37.42 -18.44 -10.30
C LEU A 377 37.42 -19.96 -10.16
N ILE A 378 38.54 -20.58 -10.50
CA ILE A 378 38.71 -22.03 -10.44
C ILE A 378 38.98 -22.45 -9.00
N ILE A 379 38.19 -23.41 -8.52
CA ILE A 379 38.23 -23.91 -7.15
C ILE A 379 38.93 -25.27 -7.09
N ASP A 380 38.63 -26.17 -8.04
CA ASP A 380 39.18 -27.53 -8.09
C ASP A 380 39.06 -28.12 -9.51
N THR A 381 40.02 -28.94 -9.92
CA THR A 381 40.07 -29.57 -11.23
C THR A 381 40.59 -31.00 -11.19
N ASN A 382 40.15 -31.80 -12.16
CA ASN A 382 40.62 -33.17 -12.32
C ASN A 382 40.70 -33.56 -13.79
N LEU A 383 41.93 -33.66 -14.32
CA LEU A 383 42.21 -34.33 -15.59
C LEU A 383 42.20 -35.83 -15.35
N ALA A 384 41.40 -36.60 -16.11
CA ALA A 384 41.39 -38.06 -16.07
C ALA A 384 41.58 -38.66 -17.46
N LEU A 385 42.54 -39.58 -17.57
CA LEU A 385 42.89 -40.31 -18.79
C LEU A 385 42.74 -41.82 -18.55
N TRP A 386 42.12 -42.55 -19.46
CA TRP A 386 41.97 -44.01 -19.33
C TRP A 386 43.20 -44.72 -19.85
N ASN A 387 44.02 -45.29 -18.96
CA ASN A 387 45.28 -45.92 -19.30
C ASN A 387 45.09 -47.45 -19.38
N PHE A 388 45.19 -47.97 -20.60
CA PHE A 388 44.99 -49.38 -20.95
C PHE A 388 46.30 -50.12 -21.23
N HIS A 389 47.41 -49.40 -21.47
CA HIS A 389 48.73 -50.01 -21.63
C HIS A 389 49.83 -49.21 -20.91
N SER A 390 50.75 -49.90 -20.21
CA SER A 390 51.98 -49.33 -19.68
C SER A 390 53.18 -50.26 -19.96
N GLY A 391 54.33 -49.69 -20.32
CA GLY A 391 55.56 -50.44 -20.65
C GLY A 391 56.39 -50.93 -19.46
N ASN A 392 55.89 -50.75 -18.22
CA ASN A 392 56.54 -51.24 -17.02
C ASN A 392 56.44 -52.77 -16.94
N THR A 393 57.43 -53.42 -16.34
CA THR A 393 57.43 -54.90 -16.17
C THR A 393 57.61 -55.31 -14.70
N ASP A 394 57.88 -54.33 -13.83
CA ASP A 394 58.15 -54.48 -12.41
C ASP A 394 57.00 -53.94 -11.53
N CYS A 395 55.87 -53.61 -12.14
CA CYS A 395 54.71 -53.00 -11.51
C CYS A 395 55.00 -51.67 -10.77
N SER A 396 56.12 -51.00 -11.08
CA SER A 396 56.43 -49.67 -10.53
C SER A 396 55.53 -48.59 -11.12
N THR A 397 55.26 -47.54 -10.35
CA THR A 397 54.57 -46.34 -10.84
C THR A 397 55.55 -45.45 -11.62
N GLN A 398 55.06 -44.82 -12.69
CA GLN A 398 55.87 -44.08 -13.65
C GLN A 398 55.29 -42.69 -13.89
N SER A 399 56.16 -41.69 -13.82
CA SER A 399 55.77 -40.28 -13.84
C SER A 399 55.52 -39.73 -15.25
N TRP A 400 54.48 -38.92 -15.38
CA TRP A 400 54.12 -38.16 -16.58
C TRP A 400 53.76 -36.72 -16.19
N THR A 401 53.87 -35.80 -17.16
CA THR A 401 53.75 -34.34 -16.93
C THR A 401 52.69 -33.71 -17.83
N VAL A 402 52.04 -32.67 -17.30
CA VAL A 402 51.02 -31.86 -17.97
C VAL A 402 51.55 -30.45 -18.22
N TRP A 403 51.39 -29.98 -19.45
CA TRP A 403 51.93 -28.70 -19.92
C TRP A 403 50.86 -27.87 -20.62
N ASP A 404 51.01 -26.55 -20.53
CA ASP A 404 50.40 -25.61 -21.47
C ASP A 404 51.17 -25.66 -22.80
N THR A 405 50.43 -25.63 -23.91
CA THR A 405 50.99 -25.74 -25.26
C THR A 405 50.31 -24.80 -26.25
N GLY A 406 50.94 -24.55 -27.39
CA GLY A 406 50.24 -24.01 -28.56
C GLY A 406 49.15 -24.94 -29.08
N ALA A 407 48.31 -24.45 -29.99
CA ALA A 407 47.23 -25.26 -30.56
C ALA A 407 47.76 -26.44 -31.41
N PRO A 408 47.42 -27.70 -31.09
CA PRO A 408 47.68 -28.83 -31.97
C PRO A 408 46.77 -28.79 -33.20
N SER A 409 47.23 -29.43 -34.29
CA SER A 409 46.46 -29.59 -35.53
C SER A 409 46.85 -30.91 -36.22
N THR A 410 46.17 -31.24 -37.31
CA THR A 410 46.51 -32.40 -38.18
C THR A 410 47.92 -32.32 -38.81
N SER A 411 48.58 -31.15 -38.73
CA SER A 411 49.98 -30.95 -39.14
C SER A 411 50.99 -31.17 -38.01
N SER A 412 50.55 -31.44 -36.79
CA SER A 412 51.44 -31.73 -35.65
C SER A 412 52.29 -32.96 -35.96
N ARG A 413 53.62 -32.80 -35.92
CA ARG A 413 54.60 -33.88 -36.12
C ARG A 413 55.71 -33.79 -35.10
N TRP A 414 56.52 -34.85 -34.95
CA TRP A 414 57.65 -34.82 -34.02
C TRP A 414 58.61 -33.64 -34.27
N THR A 415 58.82 -33.29 -35.54
CA THR A 415 59.67 -32.18 -35.98
C THR A 415 58.97 -30.82 -36.03
N SER A 416 57.64 -30.78 -35.84
CA SER A 416 56.80 -29.58 -35.92
C SER A 416 55.70 -29.63 -34.86
N GLN A 417 56.10 -29.78 -33.60
CA GLN A 417 55.18 -29.83 -32.46
C GLN A 417 54.66 -28.42 -32.13
N PRO A 418 53.46 -28.31 -31.54
CA PRO A 418 53.08 -27.08 -30.86
C PRO A 418 54.13 -26.66 -29.82
N ALA A 419 54.27 -25.35 -29.63
CA ALA A 419 55.20 -24.83 -28.63
C ALA A 419 54.82 -25.35 -27.23
N TRP A 420 55.79 -25.86 -26.48
CA TRP A 420 55.62 -26.26 -25.08
C TRP A 420 55.99 -25.08 -24.20
N ASN A 421 55.00 -24.48 -23.53
CA ASN A 421 55.17 -23.20 -22.86
C ASN A 421 55.62 -23.40 -21.41
N GLN A 422 54.77 -24.02 -20.58
CA GLN A 422 55.01 -24.16 -19.14
C GLN A 422 54.45 -25.49 -18.63
N GLN A 423 55.19 -26.14 -17.73
CA GLN A 423 54.70 -27.30 -16.98
C GLN A 423 53.81 -26.81 -15.83
N TYR A 424 52.63 -27.41 -15.70
CA TYR A 424 51.67 -27.07 -14.63
C TYR A 424 51.50 -28.19 -13.61
N HIS A 425 51.65 -29.46 -14.00
CA HIS A 425 51.50 -30.58 -13.07
C HIS A 425 52.33 -31.82 -13.47
N SER A 426 52.51 -32.76 -12.54
CA SER A 426 53.06 -34.10 -12.78
C SER A 426 52.34 -35.15 -11.95
N SER A 427 52.08 -36.33 -12.50
CA SER A 427 51.42 -37.45 -11.82
C SER A 427 52.22 -38.74 -12.00
N THR A 428 52.21 -39.60 -10.98
CA THR A 428 52.86 -40.93 -11.01
C THR A 428 51.87 -42.07 -11.25
N GLN A 429 50.56 -41.78 -11.32
CA GLN A 429 49.54 -42.81 -11.47
C GLN A 429 49.77 -43.64 -12.75
N THR A 430 49.70 -44.96 -12.60
CA THR A 430 50.04 -45.95 -13.64
C THR A 430 49.06 -47.12 -13.60
N ARG A 431 48.52 -47.47 -14.77
CA ARG A 431 47.50 -48.51 -15.00
C ARG A 431 47.81 -49.26 -16.31
N GLY A 432 47.00 -50.24 -16.68
CA GLY A 432 47.10 -50.89 -17.98
C GLY A 432 48.28 -51.85 -18.12
N ASN A 433 48.64 -52.60 -17.07
CA ASN A 433 49.68 -53.61 -17.19
C ASN A 433 49.09 -55.02 -16.93
N PRO A 434 48.98 -55.88 -17.95
CA PRO A 434 48.40 -57.21 -17.81
C PRO A 434 49.23 -58.15 -16.92
N GLY A 435 50.51 -57.87 -16.71
CA GLY A 435 51.36 -58.59 -15.74
C GLY A 435 51.15 -58.15 -14.27
N CYS A 436 50.41 -57.07 -14.03
CA CYS A 436 50.22 -56.45 -12.73
C CYS A 436 48.73 -56.39 -12.31
N THR A 437 47.98 -57.46 -12.58
CA THR A 437 46.51 -57.52 -12.40
C THR A 437 46.00 -57.19 -11.00
N GLY A 438 46.81 -57.38 -9.96
CA GLY A 438 46.45 -57.06 -8.56
C GLY A 438 46.60 -55.59 -8.17
N SER A 439 47.34 -54.77 -8.92
CA SER A 439 47.68 -53.39 -8.53
C SER A 439 47.50 -52.35 -9.63
N GLN A 440 47.62 -52.73 -10.91
CA GLN A 440 47.59 -51.82 -12.07
C GLN A 440 46.76 -52.39 -13.24
N PRO A 441 45.50 -52.83 -13.04
CA PRO A 441 44.59 -53.10 -14.16
C PRO A 441 44.33 -51.84 -14.98
N ASP A 442 43.71 -51.96 -16.15
CA ASP A 442 43.24 -50.83 -16.94
C ASP A 442 42.38 -49.88 -16.08
N GLY A 443 42.61 -48.57 -16.21
CA GLY A 443 41.93 -47.63 -15.33
C GLY A 443 42.29 -46.17 -15.56
N TRP A 444 41.56 -45.30 -14.88
CA TRP A 444 41.82 -43.86 -14.87
C TRP A 444 43.14 -43.53 -14.16
N ILE A 445 43.93 -42.67 -14.79
CA ILE A 445 45.05 -41.94 -14.19
C ILE A 445 44.71 -40.45 -14.16
N ASN A 446 45.05 -39.78 -13.05
CA ASN A 446 44.56 -38.44 -12.76
C ASN A 446 45.68 -37.41 -12.54
N ALA A 447 45.37 -36.14 -12.80
CA ALA A 447 46.21 -34.98 -12.51
C ALA A 447 45.35 -33.76 -12.12
N ASP A 448 45.82 -32.99 -11.13
CA ASP A 448 45.25 -31.70 -10.74
C ASP A 448 45.86 -30.60 -11.62
N VAL A 449 45.02 -29.80 -12.26
CA VAL A 449 45.44 -28.79 -13.25
C VAL A 449 44.85 -27.42 -12.93
N ASP A 450 44.59 -27.11 -11.65
CA ASP A 450 43.87 -25.91 -11.20
C ASP A 450 44.47 -24.63 -11.79
N THR A 451 45.79 -24.53 -11.67
CA THR A 451 46.56 -23.36 -12.10
C THR A 451 46.59 -23.19 -13.62
N LEU A 452 46.59 -24.30 -14.38
CA LEU A 452 46.51 -24.27 -15.83
C LEU A 452 45.13 -23.79 -16.27
N VAL A 453 44.08 -24.39 -15.71
CA VAL A 453 42.69 -24.05 -16.04
C VAL A 453 42.36 -22.62 -15.61
N GLN A 454 42.87 -22.16 -14.46
CA GLN A 454 42.74 -20.78 -14.02
C GLN A 454 43.36 -19.81 -15.02
N SER A 455 44.51 -20.16 -15.62
CA SER A 455 45.14 -19.32 -16.64
C SER A 455 44.25 -19.17 -17.89
N TRP A 456 43.58 -20.25 -18.31
CA TRP A 456 42.64 -20.22 -19.43
C TRP A 456 41.38 -19.41 -19.09
N ALA A 457 40.83 -19.60 -17.88
CA ALA A 457 39.67 -18.87 -17.38
C ALA A 457 39.94 -17.36 -17.32
N SER A 458 41.05 -16.94 -16.71
CA SER A 458 41.46 -15.52 -16.60
C SER A 458 41.76 -14.89 -17.96
N ALA A 459 42.30 -15.65 -18.92
CA ALA A 459 42.51 -15.19 -20.29
C ALA A 459 41.21 -15.14 -21.13
N LYS A 460 40.09 -15.60 -20.56
CA LYS A 460 38.80 -15.79 -21.26
C LYS A 460 38.99 -16.62 -22.53
N ALA A 461 39.84 -17.63 -22.47
CA ALA A 461 40.11 -18.49 -23.62
C ALA A 461 38.88 -19.34 -23.95
N THR A 462 38.48 -19.40 -25.23
CA THR A 462 37.43 -20.31 -25.71
C THR A 462 37.94 -21.74 -25.88
N ARG A 463 39.27 -21.90 -26.00
CA ARG A 463 39.96 -23.19 -26.12
C ARG A 463 41.21 -23.21 -25.24
N GLY A 464 41.38 -24.29 -24.47
CA GLY A 464 42.59 -24.59 -23.70
C GLY A 464 43.40 -25.70 -24.37
N HIS A 465 44.71 -25.54 -24.48
CA HIS A 465 45.59 -26.48 -25.18
C HIS A 465 46.59 -27.12 -24.22
N MET A 466 46.59 -28.44 -24.14
CA MET A 466 47.34 -29.22 -23.16
C MET A 466 48.30 -30.20 -23.85
N GLY A 467 49.52 -30.31 -23.35
CA GLY A 467 50.51 -31.31 -23.76
C GLY A 467 50.78 -32.34 -22.66
N LEU A 468 50.95 -33.60 -23.05
CA LEU A 468 51.22 -34.75 -22.20
C LEU A 468 52.51 -35.45 -22.64
N ARG A 469 53.41 -35.71 -21.68
CA ARG A 469 54.65 -36.48 -21.94
C ARG A 469 55.11 -37.25 -20.71
N ALA A 470 55.79 -38.38 -20.92
CA ALA A 470 56.50 -39.06 -19.85
C ALA A 470 57.59 -38.15 -19.25
N ALA A 471 57.85 -38.29 -17.96
CA ALA A 471 58.87 -37.49 -17.27
C ALA A 471 60.30 -37.93 -17.60
N THR A 472 60.47 -39.16 -18.08
CA THR A 472 61.76 -39.77 -18.43
C THR A 472 61.65 -40.52 -19.77
N ASP A 473 62.79 -40.79 -20.41
CA ASP A 473 62.87 -41.66 -21.59
C ASP A 473 63.02 -43.16 -21.21
N ASP A 474 62.82 -43.52 -19.95
CA ASP A 474 62.78 -44.92 -19.51
C ASP A 474 61.58 -45.61 -20.16
N VAL A 475 61.82 -46.77 -20.75
CA VAL A 475 60.78 -47.54 -21.46
C VAL A 475 59.63 -47.93 -20.52
N ARG A 476 59.90 -48.07 -19.21
CA ARG A 476 58.86 -48.33 -18.22
C ARG A 476 57.81 -47.22 -18.17
N ALA A 477 58.18 -45.98 -18.52
CA ALA A 477 57.29 -44.83 -18.50
C ALA A 477 56.37 -44.70 -19.72
N TRP A 478 56.45 -45.62 -20.69
CA TRP A 478 55.50 -45.72 -21.80
C TRP A 478 54.08 -45.89 -21.29
N LYS A 479 53.15 -45.09 -21.82
CA LYS A 479 51.72 -45.20 -21.56
C LYS A 479 50.94 -44.99 -22.85
N ARG A 480 49.89 -45.81 -23.01
CA ARG A 480 48.84 -45.62 -24.01
C ARG A 480 47.52 -45.37 -23.28
N VAL A 481 46.82 -44.32 -23.68
CA VAL A 481 45.53 -43.91 -23.11
C VAL A 481 44.50 -43.73 -24.20
N ASN A 482 43.21 -43.82 -23.89
CA ASN A 482 42.16 -43.61 -24.91
C ASN A 482 42.18 -42.16 -25.43
N SER A 483 41.88 -41.97 -26.72
CA SER A 483 41.66 -40.66 -27.35
C SER A 483 40.17 -40.25 -27.34
N ALA A 484 39.85 -39.11 -27.96
CA ALA A 484 38.50 -38.66 -28.26
C ALA A 484 37.72 -39.61 -29.18
N ASP A 485 38.40 -40.39 -30.02
CA ASP A 485 37.80 -41.27 -31.02
C ASP A 485 37.37 -42.62 -30.44
N ASN A 486 37.97 -43.03 -29.32
CA ASN A 486 37.65 -44.30 -28.67
C ASN A 486 36.17 -44.38 -28.28
N ALA A 487 35.52 -45.51 -28.55
CA ALA A 487 34.09 -45.71 -28.25
C ALA A 487 33.76 -45.55 -26.75
N ALA A 488 34.73 -45.75 -25.85
CA ALA A 488 34.57 -45.61 -24.41
C ALA A 488 35.74 -44.87 -23.74
N ASN A 489 35.49 -44.38 -22.52
CA ASN A 489 36.52 -43.85 -21.62
C ASN A 489 37.46 -42.78 -22.21
N GLN A 490 36.94 -41.89 -23.06
CA GLN A 490 37.69 -40.76 -23.59
C GLN A 490 38.24 -39.82 -22.48
N PRO A 491 39.28 -39.03 -22.77
CA PRO A 491 39.80 -38.02 -21.85
C PRO A 491 38.71 -37.07 -21.32
N ARG A 492 38.73 -36.82 -20.00
CA ARG A 492 37.83 -35.88 -19.32
C ARG A 492 38.58 -34.89 -18.44
N LEU A 493 38.07 -33.67 -18.35
CA LEU A 493 38.52 -32.62 -17.45
C LEU A 493 37.31 -32.08 -16.67
N THR A 494 37.27 -32.34 -15.37
CA THR A 494 36.25 -31.77 -14.47
C THR A 494 36.78 -30.49 -13.85
N VAL A 495 35.96 -29.44 -13.80
CA VAL A 495 36.33 -28.11 -13.27
C VAL A 495 35.22 -27.60 -12.36
N THR A 496 35.54 -27.31 -11.10
CA THR A 496 34.66 -26.66 -10.13
C THR A 496 35.05 -25.18 -9.98
N TYR A 497 34.08 -24.27 -10.00
CA TYR A 497 34.32 -22.82 -10.11
C TYR A 497 33.14 -21.96 -9.60
N ASN A 498 33.40 -20.66 -9.43
CA ASN A 498 32.40 -19.61 -9.10
C ASN A 498 32.64 -18.32 -9.92
N TYR A 499 31.68 -17.39 -9.98
CA TYR A 499 31.88 -16.04 -10.53
C TYR A 499 32.04 -14.98 -9.42
N ARG A 500 32.11 -13.69 -9.81
CA ARG A 500 32.19 -12.53 -8.90
C ARG A 500 31.02 -11.60 -9.17
N PRO A 501 30.54 -10.87 -8.14
CA PRO A 501 29.51 -9.87 -8.33
C PRO A 501 30.09 -8.65 -9.06
N SER A 502 29.25 -8.01 -9.87
CA SER A 502 29.58 -6.85 -10.69
C SER A 502 29.81 -5.59 -9.87
N ASP A 503 30.32 -4.53 -10.52
CA ASP A 503 30.26 -3.18 -9.97
C ASP A 503 28.80 -2.75 -9.77
N GLY A 504 28.59 -1.83 -8.82
CA GLY A 504 27.30 -1.19 -8.62
C GLY A 504 26.97 -0.25 -9.77
N THR A 505 25.72 -0.26 -10.23
CA THR A 505 25.30 0.39 -11.48
C THR A 505 24.34 1.56 -11.30
N ASP A 506 23.63 1.65 -10.17
CA ASP A 506 22.55 2.62 -9.92
C ASP A 506 22.60 3.15 -8.48
N ARG A 507 23.66 3.90 -8.16
CA ARG A 507 23.87 4.49 -6.83
C ARG A 507 22.91 5.65 -6.60
N GLN A 508 22.02 5.50 -5.61
CA GLN A 508 21.00 6.50 -5.27
C GLN A 508 21.00 6.81 -3.77
N ALA A 509 20.57 8.03 -3.42
CA ALA A 509 20.44 8.47 -2.04
C ALA A 509 19.08 9.15 -1.77
N GLY A 510 18.53 8.90 -0.59
CA GLY A 510 17.37 9.60 -0.02
C GLY A 510 16.04 8.85 -0.09
N GLY A 511 14.97 9.59 0.17
CA GLY A 511 13.60 9.25 -0.19
C GLY A 511 12.91 10.57 -0.52
N PRO A 512 13.13 11.08 -1.76
CA PRO A 512 12.42 10.51 -2.91
C PRO A 512 13.28 9.89 -4.01
N PHE A 513 14.60 9.73 -3.81
CA PHE A 513 15.54 9.31 -4.87
C PHE A 513 15.44 10.22 -6.11
N LYS A 514 15.67 11.52 -5.91
CA LYS A 514 15.78 12.50 -7.01
C LYS A 514 17.19 13.07 -7.07
N SER A 515 17.75 13.17 -8.28
CA SER A 515 19.05 13.80 -8.51
C SER A 515 18.96 14.95 -9.51
N TYR A 516 19.83 15.93 -9.30
CA TYR A 516 19.94 17.13 -10.12
C TYR A 516 21.39 17.36 -10.45
N ALA A 517 21.72 17.35 -11.75
CA ALA A 517 23.09 17.43 -12.24
C ALA A 517 24.03 16.39 -11.59
N GLY A 518 23.52 15.18 -11.31
CA GLY A 518 24.30 14.09 -10.72
C GLY A 518 24.49 14.15 -9.19
N VAL A 519 23.85 15.10 -8.51
CA VAL A 519 23.82 15.19 -7.04
C VAL A 519 22.42 14.83 -6.55
N TRP A 520 22.32 13.89 -5.62
CA TRP A 520 21.04 13.49 -5.03
C TRP A 520 20.57 14.48 -3.97
N ALA A 521 19.27 14.79 -3.95
CA ALA A 521 18.66 15.64 -2.92
C ALA A 521 17.95 14.78 -1.88
N VAL A 522 18.25 15.02 -0.60
CA VAL A 522 17.84 14.18 0.52
C VAL A 522 17.13 15.01 1.58
N ASN A 523 15.89 14.65 1.90
CA ASN A 523 15.01 15.34 2.87
C ASN A 523 15.10 14.84 4.32
N THR A 524 16.16 14.11 4.67
CA THR A 524 16.33 13.55 6.02
C THR A 524 17.81 13.43 6.39
N THR A 525 18.13 13.51 7.68
CA THR A 525 19.47 13.23 8.19
C THR A 525 19.77 11.73 8.35
N THR A 526 18.78 10.86 8.08
CA THR A 526 18.92 9.39 8.06
C THR A 526 18.49 8.79 6.72
N PRO A 527 19.10 9.18 5.59
CA PRO A 527 18.69 8.69 4.28
C PRO A 527 18.94 7.20 4.11
N THR A 528 18.12 6.61 3.24
CA THR A 528 18.43 5.34 2.61
C THR A 528 19.39 5.58 1.44
N LEU A 529 20.50 4.87 1.42
CA LEU A 529 21.38 4.74 0.26
C LEU A 529 21.12 3.39 -0.38
N ARG A 530 21.07 3.33 -1.71
CA ARG A 530 20.89 2.07 -2.43
C ARG A 530 21.72 2.00 -3.70
N ASP A 531 21.99 0.79 -4.15
CA ASP A 531 22.69 0.49 -5.39
C ASP A 531 22.30 -0.90 -5.89
N THR A 532 22.52 -1.14 -7.17
CA THR A 532 22.15 -2.39 -7.87
C THR A 532 23.40 -3.09 -8.38
N PHE A 533 23.52 -4.37 -8.02
CA PHE A 533 24.63 -5.25 -8.43
C PHE A 533 24.06 -6.48 -9.15
N THR A 534 24.88 -7.12 -9.98
CA THR A 534 24.52 -8.37 -10.69
C THR A 534 25.59 -9.42 -10.45
N ASP A 535 25.21 -10.70 -10.43
CA ASP A 535 26.19 -11.79 -10.39
C ASP A 535 25.96 -12.73 -11.59
N PRO A 536 26.98 -13.01 -12.43
CA PRO A 536 26.83 -13.89 -13.59
C PRO A 536 26.27 -15.30 -13.31
N ASP A 537 26.42 -15.84 -12.10
CA ASP A 537 25.81 -17.12 -11.71
C ASP A 537 24.47 -16.98 -10.96
N GLY A 538 24.10 -15.74 -10.64
CA GLY A 538 22.82 -15.35 -10.10
C GLY A 538 22.68 -15.43 -8.59
N ASP A 539 23.80 -15.39 -7.87
CA ASP A 539 23.82 -15.31 -6.42
C ASP A 539 23.21 -14.00 -5.88
N THR A 540 22.75 -14.08 -4.63
CA THR A 540 22.32 -12.90 -3.88
C THR A 540 23.54 -12.11 -3.42
N VAL A 541 23.39 -10.79 -3.36
CA VAL A 541 24.52 -9.88 -3.14
C VAL A 541 24.23 -8.94 -1.98
N THR A 542 25.26 -8.60 -1.21
CA THR A 542 25.26 -7.47 -0.28
C THR A 542 25.99 -6.29 -0.93
N GLY A 543 25.65 -5.08 -0.49
CA GLY A 543 26.37 -3.86 -0.82
C GLY A 543 27.04 -3.29 0.43
N THR A 544 28.35 -3.10 0.37
CA THR A 544 29.08 -2.26 1.32
C THR A 544 29.06 -0.83 0.81
N PHE A 545 28.49 0.10 1.58
CA PHE A 545 28.40 1.52 1.29
C PHE A 545 29.40 2.27 2.16
N GLN A 546 30.23 3.10 1.54
CA GLN A 546 31.19 3.95 2.25
C GLN A 546 30.77 5.41 2.12
N VAL A 547 30.59 6.13 3.22
CA VAL A 547 30.00 7.50 3.25
C VAL A 547 30.94 8.52 3.92
N TYR A 548 31.18 9.64 3.23
CA TYR A 548 32.15 10.68 3.60
C TYR A 548 31.51 12.07 3.52
N ASP A 549 31.94 12.99 4.38
CA ASP A 549 31.72 14.43 4.18
C ASP A 549 32.51 14.86 2.94
N ALA A 550 31.82 15.46 1.96
CA ALA A 550 32.42 15.75 0.67
C ALA A 550 33.45 16.89 0.73
N ALA A 551 33.31 17.81 1.70
CA ALA A 551 34.19 18.97 1.84
C ALA A 551 35.46 18.64 2.63
N THR A 552 35.34 17.87 3.71
CA THR A 552 36.49 17.53 4.57
C THR A 552 37.17 16.22 4.19
N ASP A 553 36.55 15.42 3.32
CA ASP A 553 37.01 14.09 2.92
C ASP A 553 37.20 13.14 4.12
N THR A 554 36.36 13.30 5.15
CA THR A 554 36.38 12.47 6.36
C THR A 554 35.19 11.51 6.40
N PRO A 555 35.37 10.25 6.82
CA PRO A 555 34.28 9.30 6.95
C PRO A 555 33.28 9.72 8.03
N ILE A 556 32.00 9.33 7.86
CA ILE A 556 31.05 9.34 8.98
C ILE A 556 31.46 8.29 10.04
N THR A 557 30.98 8.43 11.27
CA THR A 557 31.27 7.46 12.33
C THR A 557 30.33 6.26 12.20
N THR A 558 30.89 5.07 11.98
CA THR A 558 30.15 3.80 11.96
C THR A 558 30.82 2.76 12.86
N PRO A 559 30.09 1.73 13.33
CA PRO A 559 30.68 0.66 14.15
C PRO A 559 31.83 -0.08 13.45
N ALA A 560 31.79 -0.19 12.12
CA ALA A 560 32.82 -0.84 11.32
C ALA A 560 34.04 0.07 11.02
N GLY A 561 33.97 1.36 11.34
CA GLY A 561 34.98 2.34 10.97
C GLY A 561 34.91 2.76 9.49
N GLU A 562 35.72 3.75 9.13
CA GLU A 562 35.88 4.26 7.75
C GLU A 562 34.58 4.61 6.99
N GLY A 563 33.50 4.93 7.71
CA GLY A 563 32.22 5.30 7.11
C GLY A 563 31.48 4.14 6.46
N LEU A 564 31.82 2.89 6.81
CA LEU A 564 31.28 1.67 6.20
C LEU A 564 29.93 1.27 6.80
N LEU A 565 28.98 0.96 5.93
CA LEU A 565 27.65 0.42 6.21
C LEU A 565 27.41 -0.77 5.27
N VAL A 566 26.89 -1.90 5.79
CA VAL A 566 26.69 -3.11 4.99
C VAL A 566 25.20 -3.43 4.93
N SER A 567 24.66 -3.66 3.74
CA SER A 567 23.25 -4.06 3.56
C SER A 567 23.03 -5.53 3.94
N GLY A 568 21.77 -5.93 4.09
CA GLY A 568 21.41 -7.34 3.98
C GLY A 568 21.64 -7.87 2.55
N TYR A 569 21.57 -9.19 2.38
CA TYR A 569 21.58 -9.81 1.05
C TYR A 569 20.28 -9.46 0.31
N GLY A 570 20.40 -9.11 -0.98
CA GLY A 570 19.27 -8.94 -1.89
C GLY A 570 19.46 -9.73 -3.18
N GLU A 571 18.36 -9.87 -3.92
CA GLU A 571 18.36 -10.48 -5.25
C GLU A 571 19.20 -9.65 -6.22
N GLN A 572 19.96 -10.31 -7.08
CA GLN A 572 20.71 -9.62 -8.13
C GLN A 572 19.79 -8.85 -9.08
N GLY A 573 20.24 -7.69 -9.56
CA GLY A 573 19.46 -6.81 -10.43
C GLY A 573 18.42 -5.96 -9.70
N GLU A 574 18.16 -6.22 -8.41
CA GLU A 574 17.35 -5.37 -7.53
C GLU A 574 18.27 -4.51 -6.63
N PRO A 575 17.83 -3.32 -6.21
CA PRO A 575 18.64 -2.47 -5.36
C PRO A 575 18.72 -2.99 -3.93
N VAL A 576 19.93 -3.12 -3.40
CA VAL A 576 20.18 -3.32 -1.96
C VAL A 576 20.44 -1.99 -1.29
N SER A 577 20.07 -1.87 -0.01
CA SER A 577 20.06 -0.57 0.67
C SER A 577 20.59 -0.60 2.09
N VAL A 578 21.11 0.54 2.54
CA VAL A 578 21.48 0.84 3.93
C VAL A 578 20.83 2.15 4.37
N THR A 579 20.54 2.29 5.66
CA THR A 579 20.12 3.57 6.24
C THR A 579 21.29 4.19 6.98
N VAL A 580 21.57 5.46 6.71
CA VAL A 580 22.61 6.21 7.44
C VAL A 580 22.14 6.43 8.89
N PRO A 581 22.97 6.13 9.91
CA PRO A 581 22.59 6.29 11.31
C PRO A 581 22.30 7.75 11.71
N ALA A 582 21.42 7.94 12.70
CA ALA A 582 21.10 9.25 13.24
C ALA A 582 22.34 9.95 13.83
N GLY A 583 22.39 11.28 13.71
CA GLY A 583 23.47 12.12 14.23
C GLY A 583 24.74 12.17 13.38
N GLN A 584 24.78 11.47 12.24
CA GLN A 584 25.95 11.48 11.34
C GLN A 584 25.88 12.59 10.28
N LEU A 585 24.68 12.97 9.86
CA LEU A 585 24.46 13.96 8.81
C LEU A 585 23.88 15.26 9.37
N GLN A 586 24.20 16.38 8.71
CA GLN A 586 23.71 17.71 9.07
C GLN A 586 23.00 18.36 7.88
N ASP A 587 21.96 19.14 8.20
CA ASP A 587 21.25 19.96 7.23
C ASP A 587 22.18 20.95 6.53
N GLY A 588 21.97 21.19 5.23
CA GLY A 588 22.77 22.09 4.40
C GLY A 588 24.15 21.57 3.98
N LYS A 589 24.52 20.32 4.34
CA LYS A 589 25.82 19.73 3.97
C LYS A 589 25.73 18.77 2.78
N THR A 590 26.84 18.66 2.05
CA THR A 590 27.04 17.69 0.97
C THR A 590 27.92 16.53 1.42
N TYR A 591 27.50 15.32 1.09
CA TYR A 591 28.19 14.07 1.37
C TYR A 591 28.43 13.31 0.07
N LYS A 592 29.32 12.32 0.12
CA LYS A 592 29.57 11.40 -1.00
C LYS A 592 29.61 9.97 -0.52
N PHE A 593 29.15 9.05 -1.36
CA PHE A 593 29.24 7.62 -1.10
C PHE A 593 29.67 6.81 -2.31
N ARG A 594 30.22 5.62 -2.06
CA ARG A 594 30.57 4.62 -3.06
C ARG A 594 30.29 3.22 -2.53
N THR A 595 30.27 2.23 -3.41
CA THR A 595 29.81 0.88 -3.10
C THR A 595 30.76 -0.21 -3.56
N ASN A 596 30.70 -1.37 -2.90
CA ASN A 596 31.40 -2.60 -3.28
C ASN A 596 30.53 -3.82 -2.91
N ALA A 597 30.42 -4.78 -3.82
CA ALA A 597 29.52 -5.93 -3.69
C ALA A 597 30.19 -7.16 -3.10
N TYR A 598 29.42 -7.99 -2.40
CA TYR A 598 29.84 -9.31 -1.88
C TYR A 598 28.71 -10.33 -2.04
N ASP A 599 29.00 -11.48 -2.68
CA ASP A 599 28.04 -12.54 -3.04
C ASP A 599 27.92 -13.67 -1.97
N GLY A 600 28.64 -13.55 -0.85
CA GLY A 600 28.74 -14.61 0.17
C GLY A 600 30.02 -15.43 0.12
N THR A 601 30.76 -15.37 -0.98
CA THR A 601 32.03 -16.07 -1.21
C THR A 601 33.16 -15.10 -1.61
N HIS A 602 32.88 -14.11 -2.46
CA HIS A 602 33.83 -13.17 -3.02
C HIS A 602 33.33 -11.73 -2.99
N TYR A 603 34.27 -10.82 -2.71
CA TYR A 603 34.09 -9.41 -2.95
C TYR A 603 34.39 -9.09 -4.41
N ASN A 604 33.71 -8.09 -4.94
CA ASN A 604 34.18 -7.41 -6.14
C ASN A 604 35.55 -6.76 -5.84
N LEU A 605 36.45 -6.76 -6.82
CA LEU A 605 37.83 -6.27 -6.69
C LEU A 605 37.94 -4.73 -6.68
N SER A 606 36.90 -4.01 -7.12
CA SER A 606 36.92 -2.54 -7.20
C SER A 606 35.76 -1.90 -6.46
N TRP A 607 36.02 -0.72 -5.90
CA TRP A 607 34.96 0.18 -5.44
C TRP A 607 34.36 0.95 -6.61
N SER A 608 33.07 1.26 -6.54
CA SER A 608 32.43 2.19 -7.47
C SER A 608 33.07 3.59 -7.42
N SER A 609 32.80 4.41 -8.43
CA SER A 609 33.04 5.86 -8.34
C SER A 609 32.19 6.50 -7.24
N TRP A 610 32.66 7.62 -6.70
CA TRP A 610 31.92 8.41 -5.72
C TRP A 610 30.68 9.07 -6.33
N THR A 611 29.56 9.02 -5.61
CA THR A 611 28.29 9.67 -5.90
C THR A 611 27.97 10.67 -4.80
N HIS A 612 27.48 11.87 -5.14
CA HIS A 612 27.25 12.94 -4.17
C HIS A 612 25.77 13.08 -3.81
N PHE A 613 25.49 13.48 -2.58
CA PHE A 613 24.15 13.85 -2.13
C PHE A 613 24.19 15.03 -1.16
N VAL A 614 23.16 15.87 -1.19
CA VAL A 614 22.97 17.01 -0.29
C VAL A 614 21.81 16.73 0.66
N VAL A 615 22.01 17.02 1.95
CA VAL A 615 20.95 16.93 2.97
C VAL A 615 20.29 18.30 3.10
N ASP A 616 19.00 18.33 2.86
CA ASP A 616 18.14 19.50 2.93
C ASP A 616 16.79 19.08 3.51
N THR A 617 16.60 19.34 4.80
CA THR A 617 15.45 18.98 5.63
C THR A 617 14.51 20.15 5.87
N THR A 618 14.82 21.31 5.30
CA THR A 618 14.08 22.56 5.54
C THR A 618 13.08 22.75 4.41
N ALA A 619 11.78 22.81 4.74
CA ALA A 619 10.76 23.08 3.73
C ALA A 619 10.76 24.56 3.30
N PRO A 620 10.48 24.88 2.03
CA PRO A 620 10.23 26.24 1.60
C PRO A 620 9.03 26.87 2.30
N ASP A 621 9.02 28.20 2.41
CA ASP A 621 7.88 28.97 2.91
C ASP A 621 6.66 28.89 1.97
N ALA A 622 5.48 29.24 2.49
CA ALA A 622 4.25 29.31 1.70
C ALA A 622 4.41 30.29 0.52
N PRO A 623 3.74 30.06 -0.63
CA PRO A 623 3.84 30.96 -1.77
C PRO A 623 3.54 32.43 -1.39
N ALA A 624 4.50 33.33 -1.63
CA ALA A 624 4.36 34.77 -1.36
C ALA A 624 3.10 35.36 -1.99
N SER A 625 2.80 35.02 -3.25
CA SER A 625 1.53 35.37 -3.91
C SER A 625 1.05 34.31 -4.89
N VAL A 626 -0.27 34.22 -5.02
CA VAL A 626 -0.98 33.50 -6.09
C VAL A 626 -1.95 34.52 -6.67
N THR A 627 -2.00 34.66 -7.98
CA THR A 627 -2.90 35.63 -8.65
C THR A 627 -3.49 35.00 -9.90
N SER A 628 -4.74 35.31 -10.22
CA SER A 628 -5.35 34.90 -11.48
C SER A 628 -6.17 36.04 -12.07
N ALA A 629 -5.92 36.37 -13.33
CA ALA A 629 -6.72 37.35 -14.06
C ALA A 629 -8.09 36.80 -14.47
N THR A 630 -8.17 35.49 -14.76
CA THR A 630 -9.43 34.82 -15.11
C THR A 630 -10.31 34.60 -13.89
N TYR A 631 -9.71 34.31 -12.73
CA TYR A 631 -10.42 34.02 -11.49
C TYR A 631 -9.82 34.87 -10.34
N PRO A 632 -10.15 36.16 -10.22
CA PRO A 632 -9.58 36.99 -9.18
C PRO A 632 -9.95 36.48 -7.78
N GLU A 633 -9.04 36.59 -6.83
CA GLU A 633 -9.21 36.03 -5.50
C GLU A 633 -10.41 36.66 -4.80
N ASN A 634 -11.25 35.82 -4.21
CA ASN A 634 -12.49 36.20 -3.54
C ASN A 634 -13.47 36.97 -4.44
N TRP A 635 -13.34 36.82 -5.76
CA TRP A 635 -14.18 37.49 -6.75
C TRP A 635 -14.64 36.51 -7.84
N GLY A 636 -15.46 37.02 -8.75
CA GLY A 636 -15.90 36.28 -9.94
C GLY A 636 -15.03 36.47 -11.15
N GLY A 637 -14.95 35.42 -11.93
CA GLY A 637 -14.50 35.48 -13.31
C GLY A 637 -14.72 34.16 -14.03
N GLY A 638 -14.45 34.12 -15.33
CA GLY A 638 -14.66 32.95 -16.18
C GLY A 638 -16.08 32.35 -16.07
N SER A 639 -16.19 31.05 -16.38
CA SER A 639 -17.39 30.23 -16.19
C SER A 639 -16.99 28.76 -16.04
N ALA A 640 -17.95 27.88 -15.78
CA ALA A 640 -17.79 26.43 -15.88
C ALA A 640 -17.11 26.06 -17.20
N GLY A 641 -16.10 25.19 -17.13
CA GLY A 641 -15.33 24.73 -18.28
C GLY A 641 -14.33 25.74 -18.85
N THR A 642 -14.24 26.96 -18.29
CA THR A 642 -13.24 27.95 -18.71
C THR A 642 -11.90 27.70 -18.01
N PRO A 643 -10.77 27.55 -18.72
CA PRO A 643 -9.47 27.46 -18.07
C PRO A 643 -9.00 28.84 -17.58
N GLY A 644 -8.54 28.91 -16.33
CA GLY A 644 -7.93 30.11 -15.75
C GLY A 644 -6.48 29.87 -15.36
N VAL A 645 -5.63 30.85 -15.67
CA VAL A 645 -4.19 30.82 -15.32
C VAL A 645 -3.99 31.42 -13.93
N PHE A 646 -3.24 30.72 -13.09
CA PHE A 646 -2.83 31.15 -11.77
C PHE A 646 -1.32 31.31 -11.76
N ASP A 647 -0.90 32.55 -11.61
CA ASP A 647 0.49 32.97 -11.53
C ASP A 647 0.95 32.99 -10.07
N VAL A 648 2.07 32.34 -9.80
CA VAL A 648 2.60 32.09 -8.45
C VAL A 648 3.98 32.73 -8.31
N THR A 649 4.13 33.52 -7.26
CA THR A 649 5.43 33.99 -6.77
C THR A 649 5.72 33.21 -5.49
N THR A 650 6.78 32.42 -5.48
CA THR A 650 7.12 31.56 -4.34
C THR A 650 7.69 32.39 -3.19
N GLY A 651 8.54 33.38 -3.50
CA GLY A 651 9.30 34.13 -2.49
C GLY A 651 10.42 33.33 -1.82
N ALA A 652 10.62 32.08 -2.23
CA ALA A 652 11.62 31.16 -1.68
C ALA A 652 12.63 30.78 -2.78
N ASP A 653 13.92 31.02 -2.51
CA ASP A 653 15.02 30.85 -3.48
C ASP A 653 15.32 29.38 -3.80
N ASP A 654 14.92 28.46 -2.92
CA ASP A 654 15.08 27.01 -3.03
C ASP A 654 13.85 26.29 -3.60
N ALA A 655 12.72 26.99 -3.79
CA ALA A 655 11.51 26.43 -4.38
C ALA A 655 11.76 25.89 -5.79
N TYR A 656 11.44 24.62 -6.00
CA TYR A 656 11.70 23.89 -7.23
C TYR A 656 10.45 23.59 -8.05
N GLU A 657 9.37 23.27 -7.36
CA GLU A 657 8.05 22.98 -7.94
C GLU A 657 6.97 23.70 -7.12
N VAL A 658 5.91 24.13 -7.80
CA VAL A 658 4.66 24.54 -7.17
C VAL A 658 3.66 23.42 -7.36
N ARG A 659 3.10 22.91 -6.27
CA ARG A 659 1.98 21.97 -6.29
C ARG A 659 0.66 22.70 -6.11
N TYR A 660 -0.35 22.28 -6.85
CA TYR A 660 -1.68 22.85 -6.79
C TYR A 660 -2.77 21.78 -6.87
N ARG A 661 -3.95 22.06 -6.32
CA ARG A 661 -5.16 21.25 -6.49
C ARG A 661 -6.41 22.12 -6.43
N LEU A 662 -7.43 21.77 -7.22
CA LEU A 662 -8.72 22.44 -7.26
C LEU A 662 -9.73 21.64 -6.42
N ASP A 663 -10.51 22.38 -5.64
CA ASP A 663 -11.65 21.90 -4.88
C ASP A 663 -11.37 20.65 -4.03
N PRO A 664 -10.30 20.66 -3.19
CA PRO A 664 -10.10 19.60 -2.22
C PRO A 664 -11.12 19.70 -1.08
N TYR A 665 -11.35 18.57 -0.43
CA TYR A 665 -12.08 18.47 0.83
C TYR A 665 -11.09 18.21 1.97
N GLU A 666 -11.47 18.53 3.21
CA GLU A 666 -10.54 18.42 4.35
C GLU A 666 -10.16 16.97 4.68
N ASP A 667 -11.00 16.00 4.34
CA ASP A 667 -10.74 14.57 4.55
C ASP A 667 -10.11 13.85 3.35
N ASP A 668 -9.85 14.57 2.26
CA ASP A 668 -9.07 14.05 1.15
C ASP A 668 -7.70 13.60 1.66
N ALA A 669 -7.22 12.44 1.18
CA ALA A 669 -5.88 11.97 1.53
C ALA A 669 -4.82 13.07 1.27
N PRO A 670 -3.74 13.16 2.08
CA PRO A 670 -2.77 14.25 1.97
C PRO A 670 -2.14 14.44 0.58
N ASP A 671 -2.12 13.38 -0.23
CA ASP A 671 -1.61 13.29 -1.60
C ASP A 671 -2.70 13.39 -2.68
N HIS A 672 -3.99 13.42 -2.31
CA HIS A 672 -5.10 13.48 -3.25
C HIS A 672 -5.15 14.79 -4.05
N GLY A 673 -5.33 14.66 -5.37
CA GLY A 673 -5.65 15.75 -6.29
C GLY A 673 -4.49 16.71 -6.61
N TRP A 674 -3.29 16.48 -6.08
CA TRP A 674 -2.15 17.36 -6.33
C TRP A 674 -1.56 17.19 -7.73
N SER A 675 -1.45 18.30 -8.45
CA SER A 675 -0.66 18.46 -9.66
C SER A 675 0.58 19.32 -9.35
N ALA A 676 1.60 19.29 -10.20
CA ALA A 676 2.84 20.04 -10.00
C ALA A 676 3.28 20.76 -11.29
N VAL A 677 3.79 21.99 -11.14
CA VAL A 677 4.48 22.76 -12.18
C VAL A 677 5.86 23.19 -11.68
N ARG A 678 6.83 23.34 -12.59
CA ARG A 678 8.19 23.75 -12.24
C ARG A 678 8.29 25.25 -12.00
N THR A 679 9.15 25.65 -11.07
CA THR A 679 9.59 27.04 -10.93
C THR A 679 10.62 27.39 -12.01
N THR A 680 10.65 28.64 -12.45
CA THR A 680 11.69 29.16 -13.35
C THR A 680 13.00 29.39 -12.56
N THR A 681 14.16 29.02 -13.14
CA THR A 681 15.47 29.15 -12.48
C THR A 681 16.46 29.96 -13.32
N GLY A 682 17.42 30.63 -12.67
CA GLY A 682 18.52 31.35 -13.35
C GLY A 682 18.10 32.66 -14.04
N ALA A 683 18.86 33.11 -15.05
CA ALA A 683 18.70 34.41 -15.75
C ALA A 683 17.30 34.70 -16.36
N LEU A 684 16.37 33.73 -16.29
CA LEU A 684 14.95 33.87 -16.61
C LEU A 684 14.10 34.43 -15.44
N LYS A 685 14.69 34.65 -14.24
CA LYS A 685 14.08 35.38 -13.09
C LYS A 685 13.72 36.84 -13.39
N THR A 686 13.86 37.28 -14.64
CA THR A 686 13.49 38.63 -15.11
C THR A 686 11.99 38.81 -15.33
N MET A 687 11.17 37.76 -15.10
CA MET A 687 9.71 37.83 -15.06
C MET A 687 9.22 37.70 -13.61
N ALA A 688 8.22 38.50 -13.22
CA ALA A 688 7.74 38.62 -11.83
C ALA A 688 7.02 37.37 -11.26
N VAL A 689 6.85 36.32 -12.06
CA VAL A 689 6.12 35.09 -11.73
C VAL A 689 7.08 33.90 -11.75
N ASP A 690 7.13 33.15 -10.65
CA ASP A 690 8.06 32.02 -10.47
C ASP A 690 7.53 30.74 -11.12
N ALA A 691 6.20 30.53 -11.12
CA ALA A 691 5.52 29.45 -11.81
C ALA A 691 4.09 29.86 -12.19
N SER A 692 3.49 29.20 -13.18
CA SER A 692 2.08 29.37 -13.52
C SER A 692 1.43 28.02 -13.75
N TYR A 693 0.17 27.85 -13.32
CA TYR A 693 -0.62 26.67 -13.59
C TYR A 693 -2.03 27.04 -14.08
N THR A 694 -2.74 26.06 -14.66
CA THR A 694 -4.10 26.26 -15.16
C THR A 694 -5.07 25.37 -14.40
N VAL A 695 -6.20 25.96 -14.01
CA VAL A 695 -7.30 25.26 -13.35
C VAL A 695 -8.59 25.52 -14.15
N THR A 696 -9.41 24.48 -14.30
CA THR A 696 -10.69 24.55 -15.04
C THR A 696 -11.82 24.06 -14.14
N PRO A 697 -12.59 24.97 -13.52
CA PRO A 697 -13.76 24.61 -12.73
C PRO A 697 -14.79 23.84 -13.56
N ALA A 698 -15.30 22.73 -13.05
CA ALA A 698 -16.26 21.89 -13.77
C ALA A 698 -17.70 22.45 -13.77
N ALA A 699 -18.01 23.37 -12.85
CA ALA A 699 -19.32 23.97 -12.67
C ALA A 699 -19.18 25.47 -12.36
N ASP A 700 -20.26 26.24 -12.51
CA ASP A 700 -20.34 27.60 -11.99
C ASP A 700 -20.56 27.52 -10.47
N GLY A 701 -20.08 28.53 -9.74
CA GLY A 701 -20.18 28.59 -8.28
C GLY A 701 -18.84 28.81 -7.61
N ASN A 702 -18.78 28.51 -6.31
CA ASN A 702 -17.64 28.84 -5.47
C ASN A 702 -16.61 27.71 -5.49
N HIS A 703 -15.34 28.09 -5.65
CA HIS A 703 -14.21 27.18 -5.81
C HIS A 703 -13.06 27.56 -4.89
N LEU A 704 -12.21 26.58 -4.57
CA LEU A 704 -11.00 26.74 -3.78
C LEU A 704 -9.83 26.09 -4.49
N VAL A 705 -8.75 26.83 -4.70
CA VAL A 705 -7.47 26.27 -5.13
C VAL A 705 -6.48 26.29 -3.98
N GLN A 706 -5.84 25.17 -3.71
CA GLN A 706 -4.74 25.07 -2.75
C GLN A 706 -3.42 25.03 -3.48
N THR A 707 -2.47 25.87 -3.07
CA THR A 707 -1.14 25.98 -3.68
C THR A 707 -0.05 25.84 -2.62
N ARG A 708 1.03 25.13 -2.91
CA ARG A 708 2.22 25.07 -2.04
C ARG A 708 3.51 24.93 -2.85
N THR A 709 4.62 25.36 -2.25
CA THR A 709 5.98 25.23 -2.78
C THR A 709 6.59 23.89 -2.36
N VAL A 710 7.48 23.35 -3.18
CA VAL A 710 8.26 22.13 -2.90
C VAL A 710 9.68 22.36 -3.38
N ASP A 711 10.68 22.03 -2.57
CA ASP A 711 12.09 22.14 -2.94
C ASP A 711 12.59 20.93 -3.76
N ARG A 712 13.91 20.88 -3.99
CA ARG A 712 14.58 19.78 -4.68
C ARG A 712 14.62 18.49 -3.85
N ALA A 713 14.72 18.57 -2.54
CA ALA A 713 14.70 17.41 -1.64
C ALA A 713 13.30 16.80 -1.49
N GLY A 714 12.26 17.51 -1.92
CA GLY A 714 10.86 17.10 -1.83
C GLY A 714 10.16 17.57 -0.56
N ASN A 715 10.76 18.47 0.22
CA ASN A 715 10.07 19.06 1.37
C ASN A 715 8.95 19.98 0.86
N ALA A 716 7.74 19.77 1.38
CA ALA A 716 6.57 20.54 0.97
C ALA A 716 6.28 21.65 1.99
N GLY A 717 6.24 22.88 1.51
CA GLY A 717 5.89 24.05 2.31
C GLY A 717 4.41 24.10 2.71
N PRO A 718 4.03 25.09 3.55
CA PRO A 718 2.64 25.29 3.95
C PRO A 718 1.72 25.59 2.75
N ILE A 719 0.43 25.23 2.90
CA ILE A 719 -0.59 25.44 1.87
C ILE A 719 -1.12 26.89 1.93
N LYS A 720 -1.28 27.50 0.76
CA LYS A 720 -2.01 28.74 0.54
C LYS A 720 -3.35 28.45 -0.15
N ASP A 721 -4.44 28.80 0.54
CA ASP A 721 -5.82 28.71 0.05
C ASP A 721 -6.12 29.94 -0.82
N TYR A 722 -6.69 29.74 -2.02
CA TYR A 722 -7.11 30.79 -2.96
C TYR A 722 -8.57 30.52 -3.36
N GLY A 723 -9.50 31.25 -2.75
CA GLY A 723 -10.94 31.12 -3.03
C GLY A 723 -11.35 32.00 -4.21
N PHE A 724 -12.26 31.53 -5.07
CA PHE A 724 -12.83 32.34 -6.17
C PHE A 724 -14.22 31.83 -6.56
N VAL A 725 -14.89 32.53 -7.48
CA VAL A 725 -16.20 32.14 -8.02
C VAL A 725 -16.14 32.05 -9.54
N ALA A 726 -16.63 30.96 -10.10
CA ALA A 726 -16.80 30.77 -11.54
C ALA A 726 -18.22 31.19 -11.98
N GLY A 727 -18.32 32.01 -13.02
CA GLY A 727 -19.59 32.46 -13.60
C GLY A 727 -19.93 33.93 -13.31
N ASN A 728 -21.07 34.39 -13.85
CA ASN A 728 -21.52 35.77 -13.72
C ASN A 728 -22.33 35.99 -12.43
N ARG A 729 -21.78 36.77 -11.50
CA ARG A 729 -22.51 37.33 -10.35
C ARG A 729 -22.15 38.81 -10.18
N ASP A 730 -23.06 39.58 -9.59
CA ASP A 730 -22.78 40.95 -9.17
C ASP A 730 -22.13 40.96 -7.78
N TYR A 731 -20.81 41.14 -7.77
CA TYR A 731 -19.99 41.13 -6.55
C TYR A 731 -19.84 42.53 -5.94
N ASN A 732 -20.12 43.58 -6.71
CA ASN A 732 -20.16 44.97 -6.23
C ASN A 732 -21.54 45.35 -5.69
N ARG A 733 -22.45 44.37 -5.53
CA ARG A 733 -23.76 44.60 -4.95
C ARG A 733 -23.62 45.20 -3.55
N GLU A 734 -24.52 46.11 -3.22
CA GLU A 734 -24.61 46.63 -1.86
C GLU A 734 -24.82 45.47 -0.87
N GLN A 735 -24.11 45.56 0.25
CA GLN A 735 -24.23 44.61 1.33
C GLN A 735 -25.54 44.84 2.06
N LYS A 736 -26.29 43.76 2.26
CA LYS A 736 -27.53 43.77 3.04
C LYS A 736 -27.26 43.58 4.52
N ILE A 737 -26.06 43.13 4.90
CA ILE A 737 -25.59 42.99 6.27
C ILE A 737 -24.31 43.78 6.38
N ASP A 738 -24.31 44.76 7.28
CA ASP A 738 -23.14 45.52 7.69
C ASP A 738 -23.26 45.88 9.17
N ILE A 739 -22.73 45.01 10.04
CA ILE A 739 -22.69 45.26 11.49
C ILE A 739 -21.27 45.59 11.88
N LYS A 740 -21.00 46.86 12.18
CA LYS A 740 -19.70 47.29 12.71
C LYS A 740 -19.47 46.72 14.11
N LEU A 741 -18.33 46.08 14.31
CA LEU A 741 -17.97 45.33 15.50
C LEU A 741 -16.97 46.10 16.38
N PRO A 742 -17.10 46.07 17.71
CA PRO A 742 -16.08 46.56 18.62
C PRO A 742 -14.88 45.61 18.64
N GLN A 743 -13.72 46.11 19.07
CA GLN A 743 -12.53 45.27 19.26
C GLN A 743 -12.72 44.27 20.42
N PRO A 744 -12.20 43.03 20.32
CA PRO A 744 -12.25 42.06 21.42
C PRO A 744 -11.61 42.56 22.72
N ASP A 745 -12.35 42.48 23.83
CA ASP A 745 -11.89 42.83 25.17
C ASP A 745 -11.27 41.60 25.87
N LEU A 746 -9.94 41.47 25.81
CA LEU A 746 -9.20 40.34 26.41
C LEU A 746 -9.32 40.27 27.94
N GLY A 747 -9.60 41.40 28.58
CA GLY A 747 -9.75 41.54 30.03
C GLY A 747 -11.18 41.40 30.54
N ALA A 748 -12.16 41.26 29.65
CA ALA A 748 -13.56 41.08 30.03
C ALA A 748 -13.74 39.80 30.86
N ALA A 749 -14.48 39.94 31.96
CA ALA A 749 -14.88 38.80 32.78
C ALA A 749 -15.95 37.98 32.03
N TYR A 750 -15.83 36.66 32.08
CA TYR A 750 -16.85 35.76 31.52
C TYR A 750 -18.23 36.10 32.09
N PRO A 751 -19.28 36.15 31.25
CA PRO A 751 -20.62 36.39 31.72
C PRO A 751 -21.01 35.27 32.69
N GLU A 752 -21.55 35.67 33.85
CA GLU A 752 -22.06 34.70 34.79
C GLU A 752 -23.28 33.98 34.18
N GLN A 753 -23.21 32.66 34.14
CA GLN A 753 -24.33 31.82 33.73
C GLN A 753 -25.34 31.78 34.89
N THR A 754 -26.20 32.78 34.95
CA THR A 754 -27.17 33.00 36.02
C THR A 754 -28.34 32.00 35.96
N ASP A 755 -28.94 31.69 37.11
CA ASP A 755 -30.16 30.86 37.23
C ASP A 755 -31.36 31.72 37.65
N PRO A 756 -31.73 32.78 36.89
CA PRO A 756 -32.79 33.68 37.30
C PRO A 756 -34.14 32.95 37.29
N PRO A 757 -35.07 33.28 38.20
CA PRO A 757 -36.40 32.68 38.23
C PRO A 757 -37.19 32.97 36.96
N GLN A 758 -37.82 31.95 36.40
CA GLN A 758 -38.67 31.98 35.22
C GLN A 758 -40.11 31.57 35.56
N PRO A 759 -41.14 32.00 34.81
CA PRO A 759 -42.51 31.53 35.01
C PRO A 759 -42.61 30.01 35.00
N ALA A 760 -43.10 29.43 36.10
CA ALA A 760 -43.24 28.00 36.25
C ALA A 760 -44.23 27.43 35.20
N PRO A 761 -43.81 26.47 34.34
CA PRO A 761 -44.70 25.89 33.34
C PRO A 761 -45.93 25.23 33.98
N GLY A 762 -47.12 25.51 33.45
CA GLY A 762 -48.40 25.08 34.03
C GLY A 762 -48.99 26.04 35.07
N TRP A 763 -48.29 27.13 35.41
CA TRP A 763 -48.74 28.12 36.40
C TRP A 763 -48.86 29.54 35.83
N LYS A 764 -48.73 29.72 34.51
CA LYS A 764 -48.63 31.02 33.81
C LYS A 764 -49.92 31.88 33.80
N GLY A 765 -50.94 31.55 34.59
CA GLY A 765 -52.24 32.25 34.64
C GLY A 765 -53.17 31.86 33.49
N GLY A 766 -54.48 31.85 33.74
CA GLY A 766 -55.49 31.43 32.75
C GLY A 766 -55.68 29.90 32.62
N VAL A 767 -55.03 29.10 33.47
CA VAL A 767 -55.29 27.66 33.58
C VAL A 767 -56.66 27.45 34.21
N ALA A 768 -57.52 26.67 33.57
CA ALA A 768 -58.87 26.41 34.08
C ALA A 768 -58.82 25.69 35.44
N PRO A 769 -59.65 26.09 36.42
CA PRO A 769 -59.80 25.34 37.67
C PRO A 769 -60.12 23.87 37.40
N ARG A 770 -59.43 22.96 38.11
CA ARG A 770 -59.80 21.55 38.09
C ARG A 770 -60.74 21.25 39.24
N THR A 771 -61.95 20.82 38.92
CA THR A 771 -62.89 20.27 39.89
C THR A 771 -62.72 18.76 39.97
N ILE A 772 -62.42 18.27 41.16
CA ILE A 772 -62.40 16.85 41.50
C ILE A 772 -63.72 16.59 42.23
N ASP A 773 -64.68 16.03 41.51
CA ASP A 773 -65.91 15.49 42.09
C ASP A 773 -65.57 14.10 42.65
N ARG A 774 -65.73 13.92 43.95
CA ARG A 774 -65.37 12.66 44.61
C ARG A 774 -66.49 11.61 44.49
N GLY A 775 -67.61 11.95 43.86
CA GLY A 775 -68.77 11.06 43.65
C GLY A 775 -69.66 10.93 44.88
N ASP A 776 -69.41 11.76 45.89
CA ASP A 776 -69.95 11.68 47.25
C ASP A 776 -70.46 13.05 47.73
N GLY A 777 -70.91 13.92 46.82
CA GLY A 777 -71.39 15.26 47.15
C GLY A 777 -70.33 16.22 47.72
N SER A 778 -69.07 15.79 47.83
CA SER A 778 -67.92 16.65 48.12
C SER A 778 -67.12 16.96 46.86
N LYS A 779 -66.64 18.21 46.76
CA LYS A 779 -65.86 18.69 45.61
C LYS A 779 -64.61 19.39 46.09
N VAL A 780 -63.50 19.14 45.42
CA VAL A 780 -62.27 19.94 45.56
C VAL A 780 -62.04 20.69 44.28
N ILE A 781 -61.94 22.01 44.36
CA ILE A 781 -61.59 22.88 43.25
C ILE A 781 -60.16 23.36 43.49
N ILE A 782 -59.28 23.05 42.54
CA ILE A 782 -57.87 23.41 42.57
C ILE A 782 -57.58 24.36 41.41
N THR A 783 -57.09 25.55 41.72
CA THR A 783 -56.81 26.59 40.71
C THR A 783 -55.36 27.04 40.79
N PRO A 784 -54.49 26.62 39.85
CA PRO A 784 -53.14 27.17 39.74
C PRO A 784 -53.17 28.68 39.47
N LYS A 785 -52.27 29.44 40.09
CA LYS A 785 -52.17 30.90 39.94
C LYS A 785 -50.82 31.31 39.41
N ALA A 786 -50.81 32.36 38.58
CA ALA A 786 -49.58 33.06 38.21
C ALA A 786 -48.97 33.83 39.37
N GLU A 787 -49.81 34.32 40.29
CA GLU A 787 -49.42 35.06 41.46
C GLU A 787 -50.48 34.93 42.57
N GLN A 788 -50.05 35.00 43.82
CA GLN A 788 -50.96 35.01 44.97
C GLN A 788 -51.67 36.37 45.11
N SER A 789 -52.84 36.41 45.74
CA SER A 789 -53.56 37.68 45.90
C SER A 789 -52.79 38.66 46.79
N LEU A 790 -52.67 39.92 46.37
CA LEU A 790 -51.94 40.95 47.12
C LEU A 790 -52.47 41.14 48.56
N ALA A 791 -53.77 40.94 48.77
CA ALA A 791 -54.39 41.02 50.09
C ALA A 791 -53.98 39.82 50.97
N GLY A 792 -54.05 38.59 50.42
CA GLY A 792 -53.64 37.37 51.10
C GLY A 792 -52.15 37.37 51.44
N THR A 793 -51.28 37.78 50.52
CA THR A 793 -49.82 37.83 50.74
C THR A 793 -49.46 38.85 51.82
N ARG A 794 -50.13 40.02 51.87
CA ARG A 794 -49.89 41.01 52.93
C ARG A 794 -50.30 40.50 54.31
N LYS A 795 -51.39 39.73 54.37
CA LYS A 795 -51.88 39.10 55.60
C LYS A 795 -50.92 38.01 56.07
N ALA A 796 -50.54 37.10 55.17
CA ALA A 796 -49.57 36.04 55.44
C ALA A 796 -48.21 36.60 55.88
N ALA A 797 -47.69 37.60 55.17
CA ALA A 797 -46.41 38.25 55.51
C ALA A 797 -46.44 38.92 56.90
N ARG A 798 -47.56 39.54 57.29
CA ARG A 798 -47.73 40.09 58.64
C ARG A 798 -47.76 39.01 59.70
N ALA A 799 -48.46 37.91 59.45
CA ALA A 799 -48.53 36.76 60.36
C ALA A 799 -47.14 36.15 60.58
N LEU A 800 -46.40 35.87 59.50
CA LEU A 800 -45.04 35.34 59.54
C LEU A 800 -44.08 36.25 60.31
N ARG A 801 -44.11 37.57 60.09
CA ARG A 801 -43.25 38.51 60.84
C ARG A 801 -43.56 38.59 62.33
N THR A 802 -44.80 38.31 62.72
CA THR A 802 -45.25 38.42 64.12
C THR A 802 -45.00 37.13 64.89
N LEU A 803 -45.05 35.98 64.20
CA LEU A 803 -45.00 34.63 64.78
C LEU A 803 -43.80 33.80 64.27
N ALA A 804 -42.78 34.47 63.70
CA ALA A 804 -41.64 33.84 63.03
C ALA A 804 -40.93 32.70 63.81
N PRO A 805 -40.75 32.75 65.15
CA PRO A 805 -40.11 31.65 65.88
C PRO A 805 -40.93 30.35 65.93
N GLU A 806 -42.22 30.39 65.59
CA GLU A 806 -43.15 29.26 65.73
C GLU A 806 -43.43 28.53 64.39
N TYR A 807 -43.03 29.12 63.25
CA TYR A 807 -43.24 28.55 61.91
C TYR A 807 -41.90 28.23 61.23
N PRO A 808 -41.74 27.05 60.58
CA PRO A 808 -40.54 26.68 59.86
C PRO A 808 -40.30 27.63 58.69
N ASP A 809 -39.04 27.99 58.50
CA ASP A 809 -38.60 28.82 57.39
C ASP A 809 -38.93 28.16 56.04
N PRO A 810 -39.31 28.96 55.02
CA PRO A 810 -39.41 28.48 53.64
C PRO A 810 -38.10 27.80 53.20
N ILE A 811 -38.21 26.71 52.43
CA ILE A 811 -37.04 25.94 51.98
C ILE A 811 -36.25 26.68 50.87
N VAL A 812 -36.93 27.57 50.13
CA VAL A 812 -36.30 28.52 49.24
C VAL A 812 -36.02 29.78 50.05
N THR A 813 -34.75 30.20 50.12
CA THR A 813 -34.31 31.39 50.88
C THR A 813 -34.08 32.61 49.99
N ALA A 814 -34.24 32.45 48.67
CA ALA A 814 -34.03 33.51 47.71
C ALA A 814 -35.19 34.53 47.74
N PRO A 815 -34.94 35.84 47.62
CA PRO A 815 -35.94 36.91 47.77
C PRO A 815 -37.17 36.79 46.85
N TRP A 816 -37.04 36.11 45.72
CA TRP A 816 -38.13 35.93 44.75
C TRP A 816 -39.18 34.90 45.18
N CYS A 817 -38.93 34.15 46.26
CA CYS A 817 -39.83 33.11 46.78
C CYS A 817 -39.86 33.13 48.32
N GLN A 818 -40.06 34.32 48.89
CA GLN A 818 -40.17 34.51 50.33
C GLN A 818 -41.61 34.86 50.74
N PRO A 819 -42.28 34.02 51.56
CA PRO A 819 -43.66 34.23 51.98
C PRO A 819 -43.84 35.38 52.98
N ASP A 820 -42.77 35.88 53.61
CA ASP A 820 -42.77 37.11 54.43
C ASP A 820 -42.64 38.41 53.59
N LEU A 821 -42.48 38.27 52.26
CA LEU A 821 -42.52 39.35 51.28
C LEU A 821 -43.85 39.32 50.49
N TYR A 822 -44.13 40.37 49.72
CA TYR A 822 -45.35 40.50 48.88
C TYR A 822 -45.00 41.09 47.51
N GLY A 823 -45.87 40.93 46.50
CA GLY A 823 -45.63 41.43 45.14
C GLY A 823 -44.85 40.42 44.29
N ASP A 824 -43.74 40.84 43.67
CA ASP A 824 -42.96 39.99 42.74
C ASP A 824 -42.42 38.70 43.38
N ALA A 825 -42.26 38.67 44.71
CA ALA A 825 -41.87 37.48 45.47
C ALA A 825 -42.98 36.41 45.59
N GLN A 826 -44.19 36.72 45.12
CA GLN A 826 -45.40 35.90 45.25
C GLN A 826 -45.94 35.50 43.87
N LYS A 827 -45.03 35.34 42.91
CA LYS A 827 -45.28 34.86 41.55
C LYS A 827 -44.85 33.40 41.43
N SER A 828 -45.62 32.62 40.67
CA SER A 828 -45.31 31.22 40.39
C SER A 828 -44.09 31.13 39.45
N LEU A 829 -42.92 30.95 40.04
CA LEU A 829 -41.62 31.02 39.41
C LEU A 829 -40.80 29.76 39.73
N MET A 830 -39.82 29.45 38.89
CA MET A 830 -38.84 28.39 39.12
C MET A 830 -37.46 28.76 38.60
N THR A 831 -36.44 28.26 39.27
CA THR A 831 -35.05 28.16 38.79
C THR A 831 -34.77 26.72 38.39
N ARG A 832 -33.52 26.37 38.04
CA ARG A 832 -33.18 24.97 37.74
C ARG A 832 -33.31 24.05 38.95
N ASN A 833 -33.28 24.59 40.16
CA ASN A 833 -33.28 23.78 41.39
C ASN A 833 -34.36 24.14 42.41
N GLU A 834 -35.06 25.26 42.26
CA GLU A 834 -36.04 25.75 43.22
C GLU A 834 -37.33 26.15 42.48
N ALA A 835 -38.49 25.84 43.04
CA ALA A 835 -39.79 26.27 42.52
C ALA A 835 -40.63 26.86 43.64
N CYS A 836 -41.34 27.94 43.33
CA CYS A 836 -42.33 28.60 44.16
C CYS A 836 -43.61 28.67 43.35
N VAL A 837 -44.66 27.98 43.75
CA VAL A 837 -45.92 27.93 43.00
C VAL A 837 -47.11 28.15 43.91
N PHE A 838 -48.15 28.80 43.38
CA PHE A 838 -49.29 29.27 44.15
C PHE A 838 -50.60 28.76 43.57
N LEU A 839 -51.54 28.35 44.43
CA LEU A 839 -52.87 27.89 44.02
C LEU A 839 -53.95 28.28 45.03
N ASP A 840 -55.19 28.31 44.54
CA ASP A 840 -56.38 28.32 45.40
C ASP A 840 -56.93 26.90 45.54
N LEU A 841 -57.23 26.52 46.78
CA LEU A 841 -57.79 25.22 47.14
C LEU A 841 -59.15 25.45 47.80
N THR A 842 -60.23 25.07 47.13
CA THR A 842 -61.60 25.21 47.66
C THR A 842 -62.24 23.85 47.83
N PHE A 843 -62.71 23.59 49.05
CA PHE A 843 -63.48 22.42 49.39
C PHE A 843 -64.95 22.80 49.49
N ILE A 844 -65.82 21.95 48.98
CA ILE A 844 -67.27 22.11 49.04
C ILE A 844 -67.87 20.83 49.58
N TRP A 845 -68.77 20.95 50.55
CA TRP A 845 -69.57 19.84 51.10
C TRP A 845 -71.04 20.12 50.86
N GLU A 846 -71.74 19.16 50.26
CA GLU A 846 -73.18 19.23 49.98
C GLU A 846 -73.93 18.13 50.77
N SER A 847 -75.06 18.50 51.39
CA SER A 847 -75.90 17.52 52.10
C SER A 847 -76.60 16.58 51.10
N LYS A 848 -76.89 15.33 51.50
CA LYS A 848 -77.69 14.38 50.70
C LYS A 848 -78.98 15.04 50.21
N PRO A 849 -79.37 14.87 48.93
CA PRO A 849 -80.61 15.44 48.42
C PRO A 849 -81.81 14.81 49.12
N ILE A 850 -82.69 15.66 49.63
CA ILE A 850 -83.94 15.26 50.27
C ILE A 850 -85.09 15.79 49.40
N THR A 851 -85.99 14.91 48.95
CA THR A 851 -87.10 15.31 48.08
C THR A 851 -87.91 16.46 48.68
N GLY A 852 -88.03 17.56 47.92
CA GLY A 852 -88.75 18.78 48.31
C GLY A 852 -87.98 19.75 49.22
N VAL A 853 -86.70 19.47 49.55
CA VAL A 853 -85.85 20.31 50.41
C VAL A 853 -84.56 20.67 49.67
N GLU A 854 -84.20 21.94 49.70
CA GLU A 854 -82.98 22.45 49.07
C GLU A 854 -81.72 21.95 49.79
N THR A 855 -80.72 21.48 49.04
CA THR A 855 -79.43 21.01 49.56
C THR A 855 -78.66 22.16 50.19
N ILE A 856 -78.04 21.92 51.34
CA ILE A 856 -77.11 22.89 51.93
C ILE A 856 -75.73 22.62 51.36
N SER A 857 -75.04 23.70 51.00
CA SER A 857 -73.66 23.68 50.53
C SER A 857 -72.82 24.60 51.41
N TYR A 858 -71.77 24.05 52.00
CA TYR A 858 -70.73 24.83 52.68
C TYR A 858 -69.41 24.71 51.93
N SER A 859 -68.57 25.72 52.05
CA SER A 859 -67.29 25.78 51.37
C SER A 859 -66.21 26.40 52.25
N ALA A 860 -65.00 25.88 52.12
CA ALA A 860 -63.81 26.45 52.72
C ALA A 860 -62.72 26.59 51.65
N SER A 861 -62.14 27.77 51.54
CA SER A 861 -61.14 28.12 50.55
C SER A 861 -59.85 28.54 51.24
N PHE A 862 -58.74 28.06 50.69
CA PHE A 862 -57.38 28.34 51.12
C PHE A 862 -56.56 28.88 49.96
N GLU A 863 -55.74 29.89 50.23
CA GLU A 863 -54.60 30.20 49.39
C GLU A 863 -53.41 29.37 49.84
N VAL A 864 -52.79 28.67 48.89
CA VAL A 864 -51.69 27.76 49.15
C VAL A 864 -50.43 28.25 48.44
N ALA A 865 -49.35 28.36 49.21
CA ALA A 865 -47.99 28.51 48.67
C ALA A 865 -47.29 27.17 48.77
N TYR A 866 -46.66 26.73 47.69
CA TYR A 866 -45.97 25.45 47.61
C TYR A 866 -44.57 25.64 47.03
N GLN A 867 -43.57 25.11 47.73
CA GLN A 867 -42.18 25.19 47.33
C GLN A 867 -41.60 23.79 47.14
N VAL A 868 -40.74 23.66 46.12
CA VAL A 868 -39.94 22.46 45.87
C VAL A 868 -38.49 22.88 45.70
N LYS A 869 -37.58 22.16 46.35
CA LYS A 869 -36.13 22.39 46.24
C LYS A 869 -35.41 21.08 45.99
N THR A 870 -34.55 21.08 44.98
CA THR A 870 -33.72 19.93 44.58
C THR A 870 -32.25 20.25 44.79
N HIS A 871 -31.43 19.22 45.01
CA HIS A 871 -29.99 19.41 45.08
C HIS A 871 -29.28 18.89 43.81
N PRO A 872 -28.50 19.72 43.10
CA PRO A 872 -27.91 19.34 41.82
C PRO A 872 -26.75 18.34 41.94
N LYS A 873 -26.33 17.96 43.16
CA LYS A 873 -25.22 17.02 43.39
C LYS A 873 -25.52 15.96 44.46
N SER A 874 -26.79 15.81 44.81
CA SER A 874 -27.26 14.71 45.66
C SER A 874 -28.71 14.39 45.30
N GLY A 875 -29.16 13.19 45.66
CA GLY A 875 -30.58 12.83 45.52
C GLY A 875 -31.50 13.49 46.55
N ASP A 876 -31.12 14.62 47.17
CA ASP A 876 -31.97 15.27 48.19
C ASP A 876 -33.00 16.19 47.53
N LEU A 877 -34.26 16.06 47.95
CA LEU A 877 -35.33 16.97 47.58
C LEU A 877 -36.11 17.39 48.84
N LYS A 878 -36.55 18.64 48.90
CA LYS A 878 -37.36 19.17 49.99
C LYS A 878 -38.62 19.80 49.43
N THR A 879 -39.73 19.66 50.15
CA THR A 879 -40.98 20.35 49.85
C THR A 879 -41.45 21.14 51.06
N TRP A 880 -42.09 22.28 50.80
CA TRP A 880 -42.68 23.13 51.83
C TRP A 880 -44.04 23.60 51.35
N ILE A 881 -45.01 23.65 52.25
CA ILE A 881 -46.38 24.06 51.95
C ILE A 881 -46.87 25.02 53.03
N GLN A 882 -47.65 26.03 52.61
CA GLN A 882 -48.35 26.94 53.51
C GLN A 882 -49.82 27.03 53.11
N LEU A 883 -50.71 26.94 54.09
CA LEU A 883 -52.15 27.09 53.90
C LEU A 883 -52.66 28.32 54.64
N ASN A 884 -53.30 29.22 53.90
CA ASN A 884 -53.92 30.43 54.45
C ASN A 884 -55.44 30.39 54.20
N PRO A 885 -56.28 30.36 55.24
CA PRO A 885 -57.73 30.40 55.05
C PRO A 885 -58.17 31.77 54.51
N VAL A 886 -58.91 31.76 53.41
CA VAL A 886 -59.46 32.97 52.78
C VAL A 886 -60.97 33.06 52.87
N ARG A 887 -61.68 31.93 52.93
CA ARG A 887 -63.13 31.90 53.08
C ARG A 887 -63.55 30.62 53.79
N ASN A 888 -64.52 30.70 54.70
CA ASN A 888 -65.09 29.53 55.35
C ASN A 888 -66.58 29.77 55.68
N THR A 889 -67.47 29.21 54.87
CA THR A 889 -68.93 29.38 55.04
C THR A 889 -69.57 28.34 55.95
N PHE A 890 -68.78 27.45 56.56
CA PHE A 890 -69.31 26.56 57.58
C PHE A 890 -69.85 27.39 58.77
N PRO A 891 -70.85 26.88 59.51
CA PRO A 891 -71.28 27.46 60.77
C PRO A 891 -70.10 27.66 61.74
N ALA A 892 -70.20 28.68 62.59
CA ALA A 892 -69.23 28.91 63.68
C ALA A 892 -69.40 27.84 64.77
N GLN A 893 -68.97 26.63 64.47
CA GLN A 893 -68.91 25.46 65.34
C GLN A 893 -67.44 25.01 65.47
N ASP A 894 -67.19 23.86 66.09
CA ASP A 894 -65.86 23.27 66.16
C ASP A 894 -65.34 22.81 64.76
N ARG A 895 -64.28 22.00 64.69
CA ARG A 895 -63.36 21.86 63.54
C ARG A 895 -64.08 21.59 62.20
N SER A 896 -64.16 22.61 61.35
CA SER A 896 -64.90 22.62 60.08
C SER A 896 -64.12 22.07 58.88
N VAL A 897 -62.79 22.16 58.91
CA VAL A 897 -61.89 21.57 57.91
C VAL A 897 -60.75 20.90 58.66
N LEU A 898 -60.47 19.64 58.33
CA LEU A 898 -59.47 18.79 58.98
C LEU A 898 -58.54 18.14 57.96
N PHE A 899 -57.23 18.27 58.17
CA PHE A 899 -56.20 17.44 57.53
C PHE A 899 -55.37 16.78 58.65
N GLY A 900 -55.37 15.47 58.82
CA GLY A 900 -54.48 14.75 59.74
C GLY A 900 -54.64 15.00 61.25
N ALA A 901 -55.59 15.82 61.72
CA ALA A 901 -55.71 16.27 63.12
C ALA A 901 -56.23 15.19 64.10
N GLY A 902 -55.52 14.07 64.20
CA GLY A 902 -55.89 12.89 65.01
C GLY A 902 -56.94 11.99 64.36
N ASP A 903 -57.34 12.32 63.13
CA ASP A 903 -58.27 11.54 62.31
C ASP A 903 -57.46 10.70 61.30
N PRO A 904 -57.60 9.36 61.31
CA PRO A 904 -56.84 8.47 60.42
C PRO A 904 -57.25 8.57 58.94
N GLU A 905 -58.40 9.17 58.64
CA GLU A 905 -58.93 9.33 57.27
C GLU A 905 -58.56 10.69 56.66
N ALA A 906 -58.22 11.69 57.47
CA ALA A 906 -57.75 13.00 57.04
C ALA A 906 -56.23 13.01 56.83
N ARG A 907 -55.71 13.56 55.71
CA ARG A 907 -54.26 13.70 55.48
C ARG A 907 -53.90 14.77 54.47
N LEU A 908 -52.65 15.22 54.50
CA LEU A 908 -52.05 16.09 53.51
C LEU A 908 -50.56 15.74 53.45
N ASP A 909 -50.15 15.14 52.34
CA ASP A 909 -48.86 14.46 52.21
C ASP A 909 -48.11 14.94 50.98
N SER A 910 -46.77 14.93 51.06
CA SER A 910 -45.89 15.20 49.92
C SER A 910 -45.60 13.92 49.17
N MET A 911 -45.78 13.95 47.85
CA MET A 911 -45.66 12.81 46.96
C MET A 911 -44.51 12.99 45.98
N MET A 912 -43.77 11.92 45.74
CA MET A 912 -42.69 11.84 44.74
C MET A 912 -42.82 10.51 43.98
N CYS A 913 -43.90 10.32 43.21
CA CYS A 913 -44.07 9.07 42.44
C CYS A 913 -44.81 9.28 41.12
N LEU A 914 -44.53 8.42 40.13
CA LEU A 914 -45.06 8.56 38.77
C LEU A 914 -46.57 8.29 38.72
N ASP A 915 -47.02 7.22 39.38
CA ASP A 915 -48.40 6.80 39.45
C ASP A 915 -48.79 6.51 40.91
N PHE A 916 -49.77 7.26 41.40
CA PHE A 916 -50.38 7.05 42.71
C PHE A 916 -51.70 6.33 42.51
N ASP A 917 -51.81 5.14 43.08
CA ASP A 917 -53.04 4.38 43.09
C ASP A 917 -53.93 4.87 44.25
N PRO A 918 -55.08 5.52 43.95
CA PRO A 918 -55.97 6.06 44.95
C PRO A 918 -56.69 4.99 45.78
N ASP A 919 -56.79 3.75 45.27
CA ASP A 919 -57.48 2.64 45.91
C ASP A 919 -56.55 1.90 46.89
N THR A 920 -55.29 1.65 46.51
CA THR A 920 -54.28 1.02 47.40
C THR A 920 -53.55 2.03 48.29
N LYS A 921 -53.63 3.33 47.96
CA LYS A 921 -52.88 4.42 48.63
C LYS A 921 -51.36 4.23 48.53
N GLU A 922 -50.87 3.49 47.55
CA GLU A 922 -49.45 3.19 47.33
C GLU A 922 -48.95 3.83 46.03
N CYS A 923 -47.63 4.00 45.94
CA CYS A 923 -46.95 4.37 44.70
C CYS A 923 -46.43 3.08 44.03
N ASP A 924 -46.76 2.86 42.75
CA ASP A 924 -46.42 1.63 42.00
C ASP A 924 -44.90 1.43 41.77
N ASP A 925 -44.08 2.45 42.06
CA ASP A 925 -42.64 2.51 41.78
C ASP A 925 -41.74 2.34 43.01
N GLY A 926 -42.28 1.96 44.17
CA GLY A 926 -41.48 1.72 45.39
C GLY A 926 -40.96 2.99 46.07
N VAL A 927 -41.44 4.18 45.66
CA VAL A 927 -41.03 5.47 46.21
C VAL A 927 -41.90 5.91 47.40
N GLU A 928 -41.28 6.63 48.33
CA GLU A 928 -41.80 6.88 49.68
C GLU A 928 -42.85 8.01 49.74
N LEU A 929 -44.04 7.69 50.27
CA LEU A 929 -45.01 8.69 50.74
C LEU A 929 -44.42 9.42 51.95
N LYS A 930 -44.39 10.76 51.94
CA LYS A 930 -43.88 11.55 53.07
C LYS A 930 -44.97 12.43 53.66
N ASN A 931 -45.31 12.16 54.91
CA ASN A 931 -46.12 13.08 55.72
C ASN A 931 -45.35 14.40 55.87
N TYR A 932 -46.03 15.52 55.70
CA TYR A 932 -45.45 16.81 56.08
C TYR A 932 -45.33 16.90 57.60
N ASP A 933 -44.18 17.40 58.07
CA ASP A 933 -44.01 17.87 59.44
C ASP A 933 -44.62 19.27 59.55
N PHE A 934 -45.85 19.34 60.05
CA PHE A 934 -46.64 20.57 60.13
C PHE A 934 -46.44 21.32 61.44
N TYR A 935 -46.33 22.64 61.31
CA TYR A 935 -46.33 23.60 62.39
C TYR A 935 -47.61 24.44 62.30
N GLY A 936 -48.32 24.52 63.42
CA GLY A 936 -49.72 24.95 63.47
C GLY A 936 -50.69 23.78 63.38
N THR A 937 -51.93 24.02 63.78
CA THR A 937 -52.99 23.00 63.69
C THR A 937 -53.49 22.92 62.26
N LEU A 938 -53.81 21.71 61.80
CA LEU A 938 -54.43 21.46 60.49
C LEU A 938 -55.96 21.37 60.60
N ALA A 939 -56.53 22.11 61.55
CA ALA A 939 -57.94 22.10 61.87
C ALA A 939 -58.46 23.53 62.01
N TRP A 940 -59.37 23.96 61.14
CA TRP A 940 -59.93 25.32 61.14
C TRP A 940 -61.38 25.34 61.58
N LYS A 941 -61.76 26.30 62.44
CA LYS A 941 -63.15 26.55 62.81
C LYS A 941 -63.91 27.31 61.71
N GLY A 942 -65.24 27.11 61.68
CA GLY A 942 -66.11 27.70 60.67
C GLY A 942 -66.48 29.16 60.93
N GLY A 943 -67.05 29.79 59.91
CA GLY A 943 -67.71 31.09 59.98
C GLY A 943 -66.90 32.23 59.38
N MET A 944 -67.62 33.32 59.08
CA MET A 944 -67.08 34.55 58.51
C MET A 944 -67.39 35.74 59.42
N ASN A 945 -66.43 36.66 59.57
CA ASN A 945 -66.58 37.95 60.23
C ASN A 945 -66.12 39.07 59.27
N GLY A 946 -67.07 39.85 58.75
CA GLY A 946 -66.76 41.04 57.95
C GLY A 946 -65.85 40.77 56.74
N GLY A 947 -66.16 39.76 55.93
CA GLY A 947 -65.39 39.42 54.72
C GLY A 947 -64.20 38.49 54.95
N GLU A 948 -63.79 38.23 56.20
CA GLU A 948 -62.71 37.29 56.54
C GLU A 948 -63.23 36.07 57.30
N PRO A 949 -62.52 34.93 57.28
CA PRO A 949 -62.83 33.79 58.14
C PRO A 949 -62.70 34.14 59.63
N ASN A 950 -63.52 33.53 60.48
CA ASN A 950 -63.39 33.65 61.94
C ASN A 950 -62.07 33.06 62.45
N ASP A 951 -61.64 31.95 61.84
CA ASP A 951 -60.39 31.30 62.14
C ASP A 951 -59.36 31.61 61.04
N THR A 952 -58.39 32.45 61.38
CA THR A 952 -57.40 32.98 60.42
C THR A 952 -56.00 32.40 60.61
N HIS A 953 -55.83 31.38 61.45
CA HIS A 953 -54.49 30.83 61.68
C HIS A 953 -53.95 30.17 60.40
N MET A 954 -52.64 30.22 60.27
CA MET A 954 -51.88 29.66 59.16
C MET A 954 -51.23 28.35 59.61
N ALA A 955 -51.10 27.40 58.68
CA ALA A 955 -50.34 26.18 58.88
C ALA A 955 -49.25 26.08 57.82
N THR A 956 -48.04 25.67 58.22
CA THR A 956 -46.91 25.41 57.31
C THR A 956 -46.35 24.03 57.56
N GLY A 957 -45.89 23.35 56.51
CA GLY A 957 -45.34 22.00 56.63
C GLY A 957 -44.13 21.78 55.74
N THR A 958 -43.18 20.96 56.19
CA THR A 958 -42.00 20.55 55.43
C THR A 958 -41.92 19.04 55.27
N ALA A 959 -41.47 18.55 54.11
CA ALA A 959 -41.17 17.14 53.91
C ALA A 959 -39.84 16.98 53.16
N ASP A 960 -39.05 15.99 53.59
CA ASP A 960 -37.76 15.64 53.00
C ASP A 960 -37.90 14.32 52.22
N HIS A 961 -37.49 14.36 50.95
CA HIS A 961 -37.46 13.22 50.04
C HIS A 961 -36.03 12.88 49.65
N LYS A 962 -35.79 11.60 49.40
CA LYS A 962 -34.49 11.09 48.93
C LYS A 962 -34.70 10.21 47.70
N TRP A 963 -34.08 10.58 46.59
CA TRP A 963 -33.91 9.67 45.46
C TRP A 963 -32.90 8.58 45.83
N ASP A 964 -33.32 7.34 45.68
CA ASP A 964 -32.59 6.10 45.97
C ASP A 964 -31.49 5.78 44.93
N GLY A 965 -31.47 6.49 43.80
CA GLY A 965 -30.53 6.27 42.72
C GLY A 965 -31.10 5.44 41.56
N GLU A 966 -32.35 5.02 41.59
CA GLU A 966 -32.92 4.26 40.47
C GLU A 966 -33.00 5.10 39.19
N VAL A 967 -32.68 4.45 38.06
CA VAL A 967 -32.69 5.02 36.72
C VAL A 967 -33.31 4.01 35.77
N ARG A 968 -33.78 4.46 34.60
CA ARG A 968 -34.49 3.60 33.64
C ARG A 968 -33.72 2.34 33.22
N ASN A 969 -32.41 2.45 33.03
CA ASN A 969 -31.52 1.33 32.74
C ASN A 969 -30.11 1.64 33.22
N ALA A 970 -29.74 1.17 34.42
CA ALA A 970 -28.43 1.43 35.01
C ALA A 970 -27.24 0.84 34.21
N SER A 971 -27.50 -0.13 33.33
CA SER A 971 -26.48 -0.72 32.45
C SER A 971 -26.32 0.00 31.10
N GLY A 972 -27.27 0.89 30.77
CA GLY A 972 -27.24 1.68 29.55
C GLY A 972 -26.26 2.86 29.65
N GLY A 973 -25.83 3.37 28.51
CA GLY A 973 -24.87 4.48 28.42
C GLY A 973 -25.48 5.83 28.04
N ARG A 974 -26.77 5.86 27.68
CA ARG A 974 -27.43 7.04 27.14
C ARG A 974 -28.05 7.88 28.25
N ASP A 975 -28.29 9.15 27.98
CA ASP A 975 -28.93 10.05 28.96
C ASP A 975 -30.32 9.54 29.37
N VAL A 976 -31.06 8.96 28.43
CA VAL A 976 -32.38 8.36 28.68
C VAL A 976 -32.32 7.09 29.54
N ASP A 977 -31.18 6.39 29.54
CA ASP A 977 -30.97 5.18 30.35
C ASP A 977 -30.61 5.57 31.80
N LEU A 978 -29.78 6.60 31.94
CA LEU A 978 -29.16 7.04 33.19
C LEU A 978 -29.93 8.16 33.91
N SER A 979 -31.19 8.40 33.53
CA SER A 979 -32.06 9.37 34.17
C SER A 979 -33.46 8.82 34.44
N MET A 980 -34.16 9.44 35.39
CA MET A 980 -35.55 9.15 35.73
C MET A 980 -36.28 10.44 36.07
N ASN A 981 -37.54 10.54 35.63
CA ASN A 981 -38.42 11.64 36.02
C ASN A 981 -39.13 11.26 37.32
N LEU A 982 -39.09 12.16 38.29
CA LEU A 982 -39.71 12.03 39.60
C LEU A 982 -40.64 13.23 39.79
N PRO A 983 -41.92 13.13 39.43
CA PRO A 983 -42.84 14.26 39.60
C PRO A 983 -43.09 14.50 41.09
N VAL A 984 -42.98 15.75 41.51
CA VAL A 984 -43.18 16.17 42.91
C VAL A 984 -44.48 16.95 43.03
N TYR A 985 -45.35 16.49 43.91
CA TYR A 985 -46.66 17.09 44.16
C TYR A 985 -47.14 16.85 45.59
N PHE A 986 -48.32 17.35 45.95
CA PHE A 986 -48.98 16.98 47.20
C PHE A 986 -50.39 16.45 46.95
N ALA A 987 -50.82 15.56 47.84
CA ALA A 987 -52.11 14.92 47.83
C ALA A 987 -52.73 14.95 49.23
N GLY A 988 -54.04 14.82 49.33
CA GLY A 988 -54.70 14.84 50.63
C GLY A 988 -56.09 14.23 50.64
N ALA A 989 -56.64 14.14 51.84
CA ALA A 989 -58.02 13.77 52.14
C ALA A 989 -58.52 14.67 53.29
N THR A 990 -59.75 15.15 53.21
CA THR A 990 -60.26 16.22 54.08
C THR A 990 -61.54 15.80 54.80
N GLN A 991 -61.61 16.06 56.11
CA GLN A 991 -62.79 15.77 56.94
C GLN A 991 -63.42 17.03 57.53
N THR A 992 -64.62 16.89 58.08
CA THR A 992 -65.34 17.93 58.82
C THR A 992 -66.08 17.34 60.03
N ASP A 993 -65.96 17.96 61.21
CA ASP A 993 -66.74 17.59 62.41
C ASP A 993 -68.13 18.26 62.43
N VAL A 994 -68.43 19.12 61.45
CA VAL A 994 -69.68 19.89 61.42
C VAL A 994 -70.82 19.02 60.90
N GLU A 995 -71.84 18.76 61.72
CA GLU A 995 -73.07 18.11 61.25
C GLU A 995 -73.94 19.08 60.42
N PRO A 996 -74.58 18.62 59.33
CA PRO A 996 -75.49 19.47 58.58
C PRO A 996 -76.76 19.75 59.41
N PRO A 997 -77.26 21.00 59.45
CA PRO A 997 -78.44 21.32 60.25
C PRO A 997 -79.67 20.57 59.70
N PRO A 998 -80.67 20.25 60.56
CA PRO A 998 -81.87 19.55 60.12
C PRO A 998 -82.63 20.35 59.03
N ALA A 999 -83.38 19.65 58.19
CA ALA A 999 -84.24 20.29 57.20
C ALA A 999 -85.33 21.15 57.88
N PRO A 1000 -85.89 22.16 57.19
CA PRO A 1000 -86.96 23.00 57.74
C PRO A 1000 -88.20 22.23 58.24
N ASP A 1001 -88.38 20.99 57.75
CA ASP A 1001 -89.44 20.06 58.14
C ASP A 1001 -89.05 19.07 59.27
N GLY A 1002 -87.87 19.26 59.88
CA GLY A 1002 -87.37 18.45 61.00
C GLY A 1002 -86.65 17.16 60.59
N ARG A 1003 -86.56 16.82 59.30
CA ARG A 1003 -85.79 15.64 58.85
C ARG A 1003 -84.29 15.83 59.09
N LYS A 1004 -83.62 14.80 59.62
CA LYS A 1004 -82.16 14.79 59.79
C LYS A 1004 -81.51 14.89 58.40
N ARG A 1005 -80.52 15.78 58.26
CA ARG A 1005 -79.64 15.83 57.10
C ARG A 1005 -78.38 15.01 57.38
N GLU A 1006 -77.79 14.49 56.32
CA GLU A 1006 -76.48 13.84 56.36
C GLU A 1006 -75.65 14.46 55.23
N TRP A 1007 -74.33 14.55 55.43
CA TRP A 1007 -73.43 14.77 54.31
C TRP A 1007 -73.52 13.55 53.39
N VAL A 1008 -73.31 13.74 52.09
CA VAL A 1008 -73.19 12.59 51.19
C VAL A 1008 -71.91 11.82 51.60
N ASP A 1009 -72.01 10.49 51.76
CA ASP A 1009 -70.92 9.66 52.31
C ASP A 1009 -69.81 9.45 51.28
N GLY A 1010 -68.56 9.81 51.61
CA GLY A 1010 -67.37 9.45 50.81
C GLY A 1010 -66.02 9.94 51.33
N ALA A 1011 -65.90 10.06 52.64
CA ALA A 1011 -64.76 10.59 53.38
C ALA A 1011 -63.35 10.06 53.00
N ASP A 1012 -63.18 8.96 52.28
CA ASP A 1012 -61.86 8.33 52.11
C ASP A 1012 -61.12 8.57 50.78
N ARG A 1013 -61.72 9.26 49.79
CA ARG A 1013 -61.08 9.38 48.47
C ARG A 1013 -60.00 10.47 48.42
N PRO A 1014 -58.72 10.12 48.19
CA PRO A 1014 -57.65 11.10 48.06
C PRO A 1014 -57.81 11.95 46.80
N TRP A 1015 -57.36 13.21 46.89
CA TRP A 1015 -57.17 14.10 45.75
C TRP A 1015 -55.69 14.47 45.63
N ARG A 1016 -55.24 14.79 44.42
CA ARG A 1016 -53.90 15.33 44.15
C ARG A 1016 -53.99 16.63 43.35
N ILE A 1017 -52.98 17.49 43.48
CA ILE A 1017 -52.91 18.69 42.65
C ILE A 1017 -52.79 18.34 41.16
N PRO A 1018 -53.38 19.15 40.25
CA PRO A 1018 -53.39 18.87 38.82
C PRO A 1018 -52.07 19.15 38.11
N THR A 1019 -51.26 20.03 38.70
CA THR A 1019 -50.02 20.50 38.10
C THR A 1019 -48.89 20.16 39.06
N GLN A 1020 -48.04 19.22 38.66
CA GLN A 1020 -46.88 18.79 39.42
C GLN A 1020 -45.66 19.67 39.12
N VAL A 1021 -44.68 19.67 40.01
CA VAL A 1021 -43.34 20.18 39.71
C VAL A 1021 -42.52 19.01 39.17
N ASP A 1022 -42.19 19.05 37.89
CA ASP A 1022 -41.38 18.02 37.26
C ASP A 1022 -39.93 18.10 37.77
N VAL A 1023 -39.47 17.05 38.43
CA VAL A 1023 -38.07 16.86 38.80
C VAL A 1023 -37.50 15.70 37.98
N ARG A 1024 -36.23 15.82 37.58
CA ARG A 1024 -35.46 14.74 36.96
C ARG A 1024 -34.18 14.54 37.75
N CYS A 1025 -33.90 13.28 38.09
CA CYS A 1025 -32.64 12.86 38.67
C CYS A 1025 -31.83 12.03 37.68
N ASP A 1026 -30.50 12.16 37.73
CA ASP A 1026 -29.61 11.48 36.79
C ASP A 1026 -28.28 11.05 37.42
N LYS A 1027 -27.68 10.01 36.83
CA LYS A 1027 -26.32 9.52 37.14
C LYS A 1027 -25.33 9.80 36.00
N VAL A 1028 -25.61 10.80 35.16
CA VAL A 1028 -24.79 11.07 33.97
C VAL A 1028 -23.47 11.69 34.39
N ALA A 1029 -22.37 10.97 34.18
CA ALA A 1029 -21.04 11.34 34.68
C ALA A 1029 -20.57 12.74 34.21
N ALA A 1030 -21.00 13.19 33.03
CA ALA A 1030 -20.69 14.53 32.52
C ALA A 1030 -21.24 15.67 33.39
N ASN A 1031 -22.25 15.39 34.22
CA ASN A 1031 -22.82 16.34 35.18
C ASN A 1031 -22.17 16.23 36.58
N GLY A 1032 -21.19 15.35 36.76
CA GLY A 1032 -20.53 15.10 38.04
C GLY A 1032 -21.30 14.12 38.93
N LEU A 1033 -21.39 14.42 40.24
CA LEU A 1033 -22.09 13.57 41.21
C LEU A 1033 -23.58 13.42 40.84
N PRO A 1034 -24.23 12.27 41.12
CA PRO A 1034 -25.66 12.10 40.90
C PRO A 1034 -26.48 13.18 41.61
N GLY A 1035 -27.53 13.67 40.96
CA GLY A 1035 -28.34 14.74 41.53
C GLY A 1035 -29.62 15.00 40.73
N CYS A 1036 -30.42 15.94 41.23
CA CYS A 1036 -31.75 16.23 40.72
C CYS A 1036 -31.88 17.71 40.31
N VAL A 1037 -32.63 17.97 39.24
CA VAL A 1037 -32.94 19.30 38.70
C VAL A 1037 -34.38 19.36 38.19
N MET A 1038 -34.88 20.56 37.94
CA MET A 1038 -36.18 20.81 37.30
C MET A 1038 -35.98 20.97 35.79
N PRO A 1039 -36.22 19.93 34.95
CA PRO A 1039 -35.95 19.98 33.51
C PRO A 1039 -36.83 20.98 32.75
N LYS A 1040 -37.92 21.45 33.36
CA LYS A 1040 -38.84 22.44 32.79
C LYS A 1040 -38.33 23.89 32.88
N TYR A 1041 -37.26 24.12 33.64
CA TYR A 1041 -36.51 25.37 33.60
C TYR A 1041 -35.57 25.38 32.40
N TYR A 1042 -35.58 26.45 31.61
CA TYR A 1042 -34.75 26.58 30.41
C TYR A 1042 -33.58 27.52 30.70
N PRO A 1043 -32.39 27.00 31.03
CA PRO A 1043 -31.26 27.85 31.35
C PRO A 1043 -30.84 28.69 30.13
N GLU A 1044 -30.35 29.89 30.39
CA GLU A 1044 -29.89 30.81 29.35
C GLU A 1044 -28.36 30.79 29.24
N TYR A 1045 -27.85 30.40 28.08
CA TYR A 1045 -26.44 30.48 27.77
C TYR A 1045 -26.08 31.89 27.30
N LYS A 1046 -25.23 32.57 28.07
CA LYS A 1046 -24.73 33.91 27.70
C LYS A 1046 -23.41 33.81 26.97
N ILE A 1047 -23.37 34.28 25.72
CA ILE A 1047 -22.14 34.41 24.94
C ILE A 1047 -21.26 35.49 25.57
N HIS A 1048 -19.94 35.29 25.57
CA HIS A 1048 -18.99 36.29 26.06
C HIS A 1048 -18.78 37.41 25.03
N THR A 1049 -19.84 38.18 24.77
CA THR A 1049 -19.98 39.19 23.70
C THR A 1049 -18.84 40.20 23.65
N ALA A 1050 -18.36 40.67 24.81
CA ALA A 1050 -17.24 41.61 24.88
C ALA A 1050 -15.93 41.03 24.31
N ARG A 1051 -15.72 39.72 24.47
CA ARG A 1051 -14.52 39.02 24.00
C ARG A 1051 -14.69 38.42 22.60
N PHE A 1052 -15.93 38.10 22.20
CA PHE A 1052 -16.25 37.46 20.91
C PHE A 1052 -17.38 38.19 20.17
N PRO A 1053 -17.19 39.47 19.80
CA PRO A 1053 -18.25 40.29 19.22
C PRO A 1053 -18.77 39.77 17.87
N ALA A 1054 -17.90 39.24 17.01
CA ALA A 1054 -18.31 38.70 15.71
C ALA A 1054 -19.26 37.48 15.83
N ALA A 1055 -18.96 36.55 16.73
CA ALA A 1055 -19.84 35.39 17.00
C ALA A 1055 -21.19 35.84 17.59
N ALA A 1056 -21.17 36.81 18.51
CA ALA A 1056 -22.38 37.40 19.07
C ALA A 1056 -23.25 38.08 17.99
N ALA A 1057 -22.65 38.87 17.10
CA ALA A 1057 -23.35 39.51 15.99
C ALA A 1057 -23.96 38.49 15.02
N HIS A 1058 -23.24 37.42 14.71
CA HIS A 1058 -23.73 36.33 13.85
C HIS A 1058 -24.96 35.66 14.45
N VAL A 1059 -24.92 35.29 15.73
CA VAL A 1059 -26.06 34.69 16.44
C VAL A 1059 -27.24 35.65 16.53
N TRP A 1060 -27.00 36.89 16.97
CA TRP A 1060 -28.05 37.91 17.11
C TRP A 1060 -28.76 38.18 15.79
N MET A 1061 -28.02 38.31 14.69
CA MET A 1061 -28.58 38.53 13.36
C MET A 1061 -29.56 37.41 12.98
N ILE A 1062 -29.16 36.15 13.12
CA ILE A 1062 -30.03 35.03 12.75
C ILE A 1062 -31.26 34.96 13.66
N GLN A 1063 -31.10 35.22 14.96
CA GLN A 1063 -32.22 35.25 15.90
C GLN A 1063 -33.24 36.36 15.62
N ASN A 1064 -32.85 37.46 14.96
CA ASN A 1064 -33.73 38.62 14.80
C ASN A 1064 -34.18 38.88 13.35
N LYS A 1065 -33.38 38.45 12.36
CA LYS A 1065 -33.56 38.80 10.94
C LYS A 1065 -34.03 37.64 10.07
N SER A 1066 -33.51 36.43 10.28
CA SER A 1066 -33.96 35.23 9.54
C SER A 1066 -35.41 34.90 9.89
N LYS A 1067 -36.32 34.86 8.91
CA LYS A 1067 -37.76 34.64 9.15
C LYS A 1067 -38.03 33.28 9.82
N PRO A 1068 -37.46 32.14 9.37
CA PRO A 1068 -37.69 30.86 10.03
C PRO A 1068 -37.09 30.82 11.45
N SER A 1069 -35.95 31.49 11.66
CA SER A 1069 -35.19 31.46 12.92
C SER A 1069 -35.47 32.66 13.85
N LYS A 1070 -36.43 33.52 13.50
CA LYS A 1070 -36.78 34.69 14.31
C LYS A 1070 -37.28 34.29 15.70
N GLY A 1071 -36.53 34.67 16.72
CA GLY A 1071 -36.78 34.32 18.13
C GLY A 1071 -36.27 32.94 18.54
N LEU A 1072 -35.63 32.18 17.64
CA LEU A 1072 -35.11 30.85 17.93
C LEU A 1072 -33.94 30.90 18.92
N GLY A 1073 -34.08 30.21 20.04
CA GLY A 1073 -33.19 30.31 21.19
C GLY A 1073 -33.28 31.62 21.96
N ALA A 1074 -34.05 32.62 21.51
CA ALA A 1074 -34.09 33.93 22.16
C ALA A 1074 -35.12 34.00 23.31
N SER A 1075 -36.04 33.06 23.42
CA SER A 1075 -36.97 33.01 24.54
C SER A 1075 -37.38 31.59 24.86
N VAL A 1076 -38.00 31.43 26.02
CA VAL A 1076 -38.56 30.15 26.48
C VAL A 1076 -39.70 29.63 25.60
N ASP A 1077 -40.28 30.47 24.73
CA ASP A 1077 -41.34 30.06 23.80
C ASP A 1077 -40.78 29.41 22.53
N ARG A 1078 -39.52 29.70 22.20
CA ARG A 1078 -38.78 29.10 21.07
C ARG A 1078 -37.37 28.67 21.51
N PRO A 1079 -37.22 27.74 22.47
CA PRO A 1079 -35.89 27.36 22.97
C PRO A 1079 -35.13 26.51 21.94
N LEU A 1080 -33.81 26.41 22.12
CA LEU A 1080 -32.98 25.39 21.49
C LEU A 1080 -32.99 24.13 22.35
N HIS A 1081 -32.79 22.96 21.73
CA HIS A 1081 -32.74 21.68 22.42
C HIS A 1081 -31.34 21.11 22.32
N TYR A 1082 -30.72 20.80 23.45
CA TYR A 1082 -29.35 20.33 23.53
C TYR A 1082 -29.19 18.99 22.81
N LEU A 1083 -28.20 18.92 21.91
CA LEU A 1083 -27.75 17.67 21.30
C LEU A 1083 -26.46 17.25 21.99
N SER A 1084 -26.52 16.15 22.73
CA SER A 1084 -25.37 15.63 23.48
C SER A 1084 -24.39 14.87 22.57
N THR A 1085 -23.31 14.34 23.16
CA THR A 1085 -22.32 13.54 22.41
C THR A 1085 -22.93 12.23 21.92
N LYS A 1086 -22.37 11.65 20.86
CA LYS A 1086 -22.85 10.41 20.21
C LYS A 1086 -23.15 9.24 21.16
N ALA A 1087 -22.38 9.10 22.24
CA ALA A 1087 -22.57 8.04 23.24
C ALA A 1087 -23.80 8.26 24.14
N ARG A 1088 -24.24 9.51 24.27
CA ARG A 1088 -25.33 9.94 25.16
C ARG A 1088 -26.68 10.05 24.45
N THR A 1089 -26.69 10.14 23.12
CA THR A 1089 -27.90 10.25 22.29
C THR A 1089 -28.47 8.88 21.89
N SER A 1090 -29.79 8.81 21.66
CA SER A 1090 -30.45 7.60 21.15
C SER A 1090 -30.29 7.39 19.65
N SER A 1091 -30.07 8.46 18.90
CA SER A 1091 -29.89 8.46 17.44
C SER A 1091 -28.47 8.11 17.00
N GLY A 1092 -27.48 8.20 17.90
CA GLY A 1092 -26.07 8.08 17.56
C GLY A 1092 -25.57 9.21 16.65
N TRP A 1093 -26.27 10.34 16.64
CA TRP A 1093 -25.92 11.56 15.90
C TRP A 1093 -25.46 12.64 16.88
N ASP A 1094 -24.48 13.46 16.50
CA ASP A 1094 -23.92 14.51 17.37
C ASP A 1094 -23.48 15.78 16.62
N ARG A 1095 -22.82 16.68 17.34
CA ARG A 1095 -22.38 17.98 16.82
C ARG A 1095 -21.33 17.90 15.72
N ASP A 1096 -20.44 16.90 15.75
CA ASP A 1096 -19.38 16.78 14.74
C ASP A 1096 -20.01 16.27 13.44
N ASP A 1097 -20.97 15.34 13.55
CA ASP A 1097 -21.79 14.91 12.43
C ASP A 1097 -22.58 16.09 11.81
N ASN A 1098 -23.10 17.03 12.60
CA ASN A 1098 -23.77 18.24 12.09
C ASN A 1098 -22.81 19.18 11.33
N ARG A 1099 -21.72 19.54 12.02
CA ARG A 1099 -20.78 20.54 11.54
C ARG A 1099 -20.03 20.04 10.32
N GLU A 1100 -19.42 18.86 10.41
CA GLU A 1100 -18.44 18.39 9.43
C GLU A 1100 -19.07 17.65 8.24
N ARG A 1101 -20.34 17.23 8.33
CA ARG A 1101 -21.02 16.53 7.22
C ARG A 1101 -22.05 17.37 6.48
N VAL A 1102 -22.53 18.48 7.05
CA VAL A 1102 -23.65 19.24 6.45
C VAL A 1102 -23.34 20.72 6.37
N MET A 1103 -22.93 21.31 7.48
CA MET A 1103 -22.89 22.77 7.62
C MET A 1103 -21.56 23.34 7.10
N CYS A 1104 -20.47 22.72 7.51
CA CYS A 1104 -19.09 23.02 7.14
C CYS A 1104 -18.42 21.74 6.60
N PRO A 1105 -18.91 21.21 5.47
CA PRO A 1105 -18.61 19.84 5.09
C PRO A 1105 -17.15 19.62 4.70
N LYS A 1106 -16.60 18.52 5.22
CA LYS A 1106 -15.21 18.11 5.05
C LYS A 1106 -15.01 17.00 4.02
N TYR A 1107 -16.07 16.48 3.38
CA TYR A 1107 -16.08 15.27 2.52
C TYR A 1107 -16.90 15.41 1.22
N THR A 1108 -16.49 14.67 0.17
CA THR A 1108 -17.09 14.59 -1.19
C THR A 1108 -18.28 13.64 -1.35
N GLY A 1109 -18.39 12.60 -0.52
CA GLY A 1109 -19.18 11.43 -0.89
C GLY A 1109 -20.68 11.60 -0.72
N LYS A 1110 -21.40 10.97 -1.65
CA LYS A 1110 -22.85 10.90 -1.63
C LYS A 1110 -23.31 10.16 -0.37
N ARG A 1111 -23.98 10.88 0.52
CA ARG A 1111 -24.63 10.28 1.69
C ARG A 1111 -25.76 9.34 1.26
N ALA A 1112 -26.14 8.42 2.14
CA ALA A 1112 -27.26 7.50 1.91
C ALA A 1112 -28.61 8.23 1.70
N ASP A 1113 -28.72 9.48 2.16
CA ASP A 1113 -29.87 10.37 1.95
C ASP A 1113 -29.80 11.20 0.65
N GLY A 1114 -28.74 11.01 -0.18
CA GLY A 1114 -28.57 11.66 -1.47
C GLY A 1114 -27.95 13.05 -1.42
N TRP A 1115 -27.49 13.51 -0.26
CA TRP A 1115 -26.86 14.82 -0.08
C TRP A 1115 -25.48 14.91 -0.76
N VAL A 1116 -25.23 16.03 -1.46
CA VAL A 1116 -23.95 16.41 -2.09
C VAL A 1116 -23.83 17.94 -2.01
N PRO A 1117 -22.78 18.51 -1.39
CA PRO A 1117 -22.69 19.96 -1.20
C PRO A 1117 -22.34 20.62 -2.53
N LYS A 1118 -23.33 21.27 -3.17
CA LYS A 1118 -23.12 22.05 -4.40
C LYS A 1118 -22.57 23.46 -4.14
N LYS A 1119 -22.74 23.98 -2.91
CA LYS A 1119 -22.24 25.30 -2.48
C LYS A 1119 -21.31 25.13 -1.27
N ARG A 1120 -20.02 24.95 -1.54
CA ARG A 1120 -19.01 24.76 -0.49
C ARG A 1120 -18.81 26.02 0.33
N PHE A 1121 -18.40 25.83 1.58
CA PHE A 1121 -17.83 26.90 2.37
C PHE A 1121 -16.42 27.20 1.84
N VAL A 1122 -16.17 28.48 1.52
CA VAL A 1122 -14.86 28.98 1.11
C VAL A 1122 -14.39 29.96 2.17
N LYS A 1123 -13.18 29.77 2.70
CA LYS A 1123 -12.57 30.74 3.63
C LYS A 1123 -12.44 32.09 2.94
N HIS A 1124 -12.78 33.18 3.61
CA HIS A 1124 -12.70 34.52 3.05
C HIS A 1124 -11.38 35.18 3.46
N SER A 1125 -10.59 35.71 2.52
CA SER A 1125 -9.32 36.37 2.84
C SER A 1125 -9.48 37.62 3.72
N TRP A 1126 -10.61 38.33 3.58
CA TRP A 1126 -10.94 39.47 4.45
C TRP A 1126 -11.24 39.09 5.88
N THR A 1127 -11.41 37.80 6.21
CA THR A 1127 -11.70 37.38 7.59
C THR A 1127 -10.64 37.93 8.53
N ALA A 1128 -11.07 38.66 9.57
CA ALA A 1128 -10.18 39.21 10.58
C ALA A 1128 -9.63 38.08 11.49
N PRO A 1129 -8.31 37.87 11.54
CA PRO A 1129 -7.71 36.97 12.52
C PRO A 1129 -7.52 37.68 13.87
N HIS A 1130 -7.56 36.90 14.94
CA HIS A 1130 -7.41 37.33 16.34
C HIS A 1130 -6.38 36.46 17.10
N PRO A 1131 -5.10 36.46 16.70
CA PRO A 1131 -4.06 35.68 17.39
C PRO A 1131 -3.92 36.05 18.88
N GLU A 1132 -4.31 37.25 19.28
CA GLU A 1132 -4.35 37.73 20.66
C GLU A 1132 -5.34 36.96 21.55
N LEU A 1133 -6.31 36.25 20.97
CA LEU A 1133 -7.24 35.37 21.69
C LEU A 1133 -6.66 33.96 21.93
N GLY A 1134 -5.50 33.64 21.35
CA GLY A 1134 -4.85 32.34 21.47
C GLY A 1134 -4.22 32.05 22.84
N PRO A 1135 -3.85 30.79 23.12
CA PRO A 1135 -3.18 30.41 24.36
C PRO A 1135 -1.78 31.06 24.46
N GLY A 1136 -1.51 31.77 25.56
CA GLY A 1136 -0.26 32.50 25.77
C GLY A 1136 0.97 31.59 25.86
N GLY A 1137 1.70 31.45 24.76
CA GLY A 1137 3.01 30.81 24.65
C GLY A 1137 4.05 31.71 23.96
N PRO A 1138 5.35 31.35 23.96
CA PRO A 1138 6.44 32.16 23.42
C PRO A 1138 6.39 32.36 21.89
N THR A 1139 5.53 31.63 21.19
CA THR A 1139 5.08 31.90 19.81
C THR A 1139 3.56 31.79 19.80
N PRO A 1140 2.81 32.85 19.46
CA PRO A 1140 1.37 32.75 19.29
C PRO A 1140 1.07 31.73 18.19
N PRO A 1141 0.20 30.73 18.42
CA PRO A 1141 -0.20 29.85 17.35
C PRO A 1141 -0.89 30.67 16.25
N VAL A 1142 -0.70 30.26 14.99
CA VAL A 1142 -1.34 30.92 13.84
C VAL A 1142 -2.85 30.75 13.97
N ASP A 1143 -3.59 31.86 14.07
CA ASP A 1143 -5.05 31.82 14.00
C ASP A 1143 -5.50 31.36 12.61
N SER A 1144 -6.56 30.56 12.56
CA SER A 1144 -7.06 29.96 11.31
C SER A 1144 -8.46 30.46 11.02
N ILE A 1145 -8.82 30.56 9.74
CA ILE A 1145 -10.19 30.90 9.34
C ILE A 1145 -11.07 29.67 9.54
N SER A 1146 -12.15 29.84 10.30
CA SER A 1146 -13.13 28.81 10.63
C SER A 1146 -14.49 29.09 10.02
N CYS A 1147 -15.24 28.00 9.81
CA CYS A 1147 -16.66 28.02 9.48
C CYS A 1147 -17.49 27.99 10.77
N ASP A 1148 -18.18 29.08 11.06
CA ASP A 1148 -19.10 29.18 12.20
C ASP A 1148 -20.56 29.05 11.77
N GLU A 1149 -21.43 28.57 12.66
CA GLU A 1149 -22.81 28.26 12.34
C GLU A 1149 -23.81 28.60 13.45
N PHE A 1150 -25.00 29.06 13.06
CA PHE A 1150 -26.15 29.17 13.95
C PHE A 1150 -27.45 28.76 13.23
N PRO A 1151 -28.34 27.94 13.83
CA PRO A 1151 -28.23 27.33 15.16
C PRO A 1151 -27.01 26.42 15.33
N PHE A 1152 -26.44 26.42 16.54
CA PHE A 1152 -25.15 25.76 16.83
C PHE A 1152 -25.17 24.26 16.50
N SER A 1153 -24.00 23.68 16.23
CA SER A 1153 -23.88 22.23 16.00
C SER A 1153 -24.39 21.37 17.17
N ALA A 1154 -24.37 21.87 18.40
CA ALA A 1154 -24.80 21.16 19.60
C ALA A 1154 -26.31 21.31 19.91
N THR A 1155 -27.15 21.48 18.89
CA THR A 1155 -28.60 21.54 19.07
C THR A 1155 -29.39 20.77 18.00
N TYR A 1156 -30.57 20.26 18.37
CA TYR A 1156 -31.51 19.60 17.45
C TYR A 1156 -32.12 20.56 16.42
N GLU A 1157 -32.09 21.86 16.68
CA GLU A 1157 -32.42 22.92 15.73
C GLU A 1157 -31.28 23.21 14.74
N SER A 1158 -30.11 22.56 14.87
CA SER A 1158 -29.06 22.65 13.85
C SER A 1158 -29.58 22.07 12.53
N PRO A 1159 -29.38 22.78 11.41
CA PRO A 1159 -29.69 22.24 10.09
C PRO A 1159 -28.85 21.01 9.72
N GLY A 1160 -27.78 20.74 10.45
CA GLY A 1160 -26.99 19.54 10.29
C GLY A 1160 -27.68 18.24 10.73
N VAL A 1161 -28.72 18.31 11.59
CA VAL A 1161 -29.39 17.12 12.11
C VAL A 1161 -30.47 16.65 11.12
N PRO A 1162 -30.38 15.44 10.57
CA PRO A 1162 -31.42 14.89 9.69
C PRO A 1162 -32.75 14.71 10.43
N SER A 1163 -33.88 14.86 9.72
CA SER A 1163 -35.22 14.60 10.30
C SER A 1163 -35.35 13.21 10.91
N ALA A 1164 -34.73 12.20 10.29
CA ALA A 1164 -34.73 10.81 10.77
C ALA A 1164 -34.06 10.64 12.14
N ASN A 1165 -33.20 11.60 12.54
CA ASN A 1165 -32.45 11.59 13.79
C ASN A 1165 -33.03 12.61 14.80
N GLY A 1166 -34.25 13.11 14.57
CA GLY A 1166 -34.92 14.06 15.46
C GLY A 1166 -34.59 15.53 15.16
N GLY A 1167 -33.95 15.82 14.03
CA GLY A 1167 -33.66 17.18 13.60
C GLY A 1167 -34.93 18.02 13.40
N ARG A 1168 -34.94 19.21 13.97
CA ARG A 1168 -36.11 20.10 14.01
C ARG A 1168 -36.08 21.16 12.92
N MET A 1169 -34.91 21.47 12.38
CA MET A 1169 -34.73 22.44 11.29
C MET A 1169 -33.71 21.96 10.24
N PRO A 1170 -33.83 20.72 9.71
CA PRO A 1170 -32.85 20.13 8.80
C PRO A 1170 -32.62 20.98 7.56
N ALA A 1171 -31.37 21.04 7.09
CA ALA A 1171 -31.02 21.68 5.82
C ALA A 1171 -31.52 20.87 4.61
N GLY A 1172 -31.73 21.56 3.49
CA GLY A 1172 -31.98 20.94 2.19
C GLY A 1172 -30.69 20.42 1.52
N VAL A 1173 -30.78 20.22 0.21
CA VAL A 1173 -29.74 19.51 -0.58
C VAL A 1173 -28.39 20.24 -0.60
N ASN A 1174 -28.35 21.55 -0.35
CA ASN A 1174 -27.09 22.30 -0.31
C ASN A 1174 -26.49 22.43 1.11
N GLY A 1175 -27.11 21.82 2.13
CA GLY A 1175 -26.61 21.87 3.51
C GLY A 1175 -26.45 23.30 4.00
N GLY A 1176 -25.30 23.60 4.61
CA GLY A 1176 -24.98 24.96 5.04
C GLY A 1176 -24.95 26.02 3.93
N GLY A 1177 -24.94 25.62 2.64
CA GLY A 1177 -25.07 26.51 1.49
C GLY A 1177 -26.44 27.17 1.34
N GLU A 1178 -27.41 26.77 2.15
CA GLU A 1178 -28.75 27.36 2.25
C GLU A 1178 -28.87 28.35 3.40
N CYS A 1179 -27.79 28.54 4.18
CA CYS A 1179 -27.74 29.53 5.25
C CYS A 1179 -27.40 30.93 4.72
N ILE A 1180 -27.71 31.96 5.52
CA ILE A 1180 -27.16 33.31 5.37
C ILE A 1180 -25.64 33.20 5.46
N GLN A 1181 -24.93 33.62 4.41
CA GLN A 1181 -23.47 33.53 4.34
C GLN A 1181 -22.87 34.88 4.76
N THR A 1182 -22.04 34.87 5.79
CA THR A 1182 -21.38 36.07 6.31
C THR A 1182 -19.87 35.92 6.42
N VAL A 1183 -19.17 37.05 6.56
CA VAL A 1183 -17.75 37.12 6.87
C VAL A 1183 -17.53 38.17 7.97
N ALA A 1184 -16.80 37.80 9.02
CA ALA A 1184 -16.28 38.75 10.00
C ALA A 1184 -14.99 39.36 9.42
N ALA A 1185 -15.11 40.49 8.74
CA ALA A 1185 -14.08 41.06 7.90
C ALA A 1185 -13.48 42.34 8.48
N ARG A 1186 -12.18 42.58 8.21
CA ARG A 1186 -11.57 43.90 8.40
C ARG A 1186 -11.79 44.73 7.13
N THR A 1187 -12.41 45.89 7.28
CA THR A 1187 -12.68 46.84 6.18
C THR A 1187 -11.48 47.77 5.95
N ASP A 1188 -11.52 48.55 4.86
CA ASP A 1188 -10.42 49.43 4.43
C ASP A 1188 -10.02 50.50 5.47
N ASP A 1189 -10.95 50.90 6.34
CA ASP A 1189 -10.68 51.86 7.42
C ASP A 1189 -10.05 51.20 8.66
N GLY A 1190 -9.81 49.89 8.61
CA GLY A 1190 -9.21 49.08 9.66
C GLY A 1190 -10.19 48.62 10.74
N SER A 1191 -11.46 49.01 10.67
CA SER A 1191 -12.49 48.51 11.58
C SER A 1191 -12.97 47.12 11.16
N GLU A 1192 -13.58 46.40 12.09
CA GLU A 1192 -14.07 45.04 11.86
C GLU A 1192 -15.59 45.06 11.74
N HIS A 1193 -16.11 44.30 10.79
CA HIS A 1193 -17.52 44.26 10.46
C HIS A 1193 -17.97 42.83 10.25
N LEU A 1194 -19.20 42.50 10.66
CA LEU A 1194 -19.89 41.32 10.14
C LEU A 1194 -20.63 41.73 8.87
N LEU A 1195 -20.21 41.17 7.75
CA LEU A 1195 -20.74 41.49 6.43
C LEU A 1195 -21.39 40.27 5.79
N ASP A 1196 -22.33 40.45 4.87
CA ASP A 1196 -22.74 39.35 4.00
C ASP A 1196 -21.68 39.06 2.93
N ASP A 1197 -21.36 37.78 2.74
CA ASP A 1197 -20.30 37.35 1.84
C ASP A 1197 -20.77 37.44 0.38
N THR A 1198 -20.22 38.39 -0.37
CA THR A 1198 -20.61 38.69 -1.76
C THR A 1198 -20.24 37.58 -2.74
N ARG A 1199 -19.43 36.60 -2.32
CA ARG A 1199 -19.20 35.35 -3.07
C ARG A 1199 -20.39 34.40 -3.00
N TYR A 1200 -21.45 34.72 -2.26
CA TYR A 1200 -22.71 33.97 -2.25
C TYR A 1200 -23.88 34.86 -2.66
N ASP A 1201 -25.05 34.23 -2.85
CA ASP A 1201 -26.27 34.94 -3.18
C ASP A 1201 -26.63 35.93 -2.05
N PRO A 1202 -27.18 37.12 -2.39
CA PRO A 1202 -27.62 38.07 -1.37
C PRO A 1202 -28.64 37.41 -0.44
N PRO A 1203 -28.60 37.70 0.87
CA PRO A 1203 -29.58 37.13 1.79
C PRO A 1203 -31.00 37.55 1.39
N THR A 1204 -31.90 36.56 1.41
CA THR A 1204 -33.33 36.71 1.19
C THR A 1204 -34.10 36.88 2.50
N TRP A 1205 -33.43 36.56 3.62
CA TRP A 1205 -33.98 36.45 4.96
C TRP A 1205 -34.93 35.25 5.14
N ASP A 1206 -35.10 34.41 4.12
CA ASP A 1206 -35.85 33.16 4.17
C ASP A 1206 -34.96 31.95 4.51
N GLU A 1207 -33.64 32.15 4.62
CA GLU A 1207 -32.68 31.13 5.04
C GLU A 1207 -32.93 30.72 6.50
N THR A 1208 -32.84 29.43 6.80
CA THR A 1208 -33.13 28.86 8.13
C THR A 1208 -31.98 28.97 9.12
N CYS A 1209 -30.81 29.40 8.67
CA CYS A 1209 -29.57 29.36 9.45
C CYS A 1209 -28.58 30.43 8.98
N GLY A 1210 -27.49 30.60 9.71
CA GLY A 1210 -26.33 31.39 9.34
C GLY A 1210 -25.07 30.53 9.29
N ARG A 1211 -24.20 30.81 8.31
CA ARG A 1211 -22.87 30.23 8.17
C ARG A 1211 -21.85 31.33 7.91
N SER A 1212 -20.80 31.43 8.71
CA SER A 1212 -19.87 32.57 8.68
C SER A 1212 -18.41 32.15 8.52
N SER A 1213 -17.65 32.96 7.79
CA SER A 1213 -16.17 32.93 7.76
C SER A 1213 -15.61 33.88 8.82
N MET A 1214 -15.08 33.32 9.91
CA MET A 1214 -14.56 34.11 11.05
C MET A 1214 -13.31 33.45 11.67
N SER A 1215 -12.63 34.17 12.56
CA SER A 1215 -11.49 33.63 13.34
C SER A 1215 -11.85 32.32 14.06
N GLY A 1216 -10.91 31.36 14.03
CA GLY A 1216 -11.02 30.08 14.70
C GLY A 1216 -11.04 30.20 16.22
N TYR A 1217 -10.29 31.17 16.76
CA TYR A 1217 -10.34 31.51 18.17
C TYR A 1217 -11.67 32.14 18.58
N VAL A 1218 -12.26 32.99 17.73
CA VAL A 1218 -13.58 33.59 17.99
C VAL A 1218 -14.67 32.51 17.99
N ASN A 1219 -14.76 31.70 16.94
CA ASN A 1219 -15.73 30.61 16.84
C ASN A 1219 -15.64 29.67 18.05
N THR A 1220 -14.47 29.07 18.27
CA THR A 1220 -14.28 28.07 19.34
C THR A 1220 -14.44 28.69 20.72
N GLY A 1221 -13.87 29.88 20.93
CA GLY A 1221 -13.88 30.57 22.22
C GLY A 1221 -15.29 30.98 22.65
N SER A 1222 -16.14 31.37 21.71
CA SER A 1222 -17.51 31.81 21.99
C SER A 1222 -18.40 30.72 22.58
N MET A 1223 -18.15 29.45 22.26
CA MET A 1223 -18.94 28.29 22.69
C MET A 1223 -18.21 27.35 23.66
N GLN A 1224 -16.91 27.58 23.92
CA GLN A 1224 -16.11 26.73 24.83
C GLN A 1224 -16.75 26.56 26.24
N PRO A 1225 -17.30 27.61 26.88
CA PRO A 1225 -17.94 27.47 28.19
C PRO A 1225 -19.24 26.66 28.15
N PHE A 1226 -19.86 26.48 26.99
CA PHE A 1226 -21.13 25.75 26.87
C PHE A 1226 -20.99 24.31 27.37
N SER A 1227 -20.08 23.53 26.77
CA SER A 1227 -19.86 22.14 27.15
C SER A 1227 -19.06 21.98 28.46
N ASN A 1228 -18.18 22.93 28.77
CA ASN A 1228 -17.25 22.78 29.90
C ASN A 1228 -17.80 23.33 31.22
N THR A 1229 -18.82 24.17 31.18
CA THR A 1229 -19.33 24.85 32.37
C THR A 1229 -20.85 24.89 32.39
N PHE A 1230 -21.50 25.35 31.32
CA PHE A 1230 -22.95 25.55 31.30
C PHE A 1230 -23.72 24.23 31.41
N THR A 1231 -23.41 23.23 30.58
CA THR A 1231 -24.11 21.93 30.60
C THR A 1231 -23.95 21.22 31.94
N GLY A 1232 -22.77 21.28 32.56
CA GLY A 1232 -22.53 20.69 33.88
C GLY A 1232 -23.23 21.47 35.01
N ARG A 1233 -23.19 22.81 34.98
CA ARG A 1233 -23.85 23.67 35.98
C ARG A 1233 -25.35 23.41 36.06
N PHE A 1234 -26.02 23.32 34.91
CA PHE A 1234 -27.47 23.11 34.84
C PHE A 1234 -27.88 21.64 34.66
N ARG A 1235 -26.93 20.70 34.72
CA ARG A 1235 -27.15 19.26 34.46
C ARG A 1235 -27.98 19.00 33.20
N MET A 1236 -27.52 19.53 32.07
CA MET A 1236 -28.20 19.40 30.79
C MET A 1236 -28.07 17.96 30.26
N LEU A 1237 -29.22 17.37 29.92
CA LEU A 1237 -29.29 16.08 29.22
C LEU A 1237 -29.78 16.26 27.79
N ASP A 1238 -29.56 15.24 26.96
CA ASP A 1238 -30.02 15.20 25.58
C ASP A 1238 -31.50 15.59 25.45
N GLY A 1239 -31.78 16.55 24.57
CA GLY A 1239 -33.12 17.09 24.35
C GLY A 1239 -33.56 18.17 25.33
N ASP A 1240 -32.76 18.54 26.34
CA ASP A 1240 -33.11 19.64 27.26
C ASP A 1240 -33.18 20.98 26.53
N ALA A 1241 -34.23 21.74 26.81
CA ALA A 1241 -34.42 23.08 26.30
C ALA A 1241 -33.50 24.09 26.99
N TYR A 1242 -32.92 25.02 26.22
CA TYR A 1242 -32.13 26.16 26.70
C TYR A 1242 -32.33 27.37 25.78
N THR A 1243 -32.01 28.56 26.28
CA THR A 1243 -31.99 29.79 25.50
C THR A 1243 -30.55 30.30 25.35
N VAL A 1244 -30.34 31.24 24.44
CA VAL A 1244 -29.05 31.85 24.15
C VAL A 1244 -29.24 33.37 24.16
N ASP A 1245 -28.41 34.04 24.92
CA ASP A 1245 -28.26 35.49 24.87
C ASP A 1245 -26.93 35.84 24.18
N PRO A 1246 -26.96 36.35 22.94
CA PRO A 1246 -25.77 36.86 22.26
C PRO A 1246 -25.32 38.22 22.79
N GLY A 1247 -25.91 38.72 23.88
CA GLY A 1247 -25.64 40.05 24.44
C GLY A 1247 -26.56 41.09 23.84
N ARG A 1248 -27.89 40.91 23.93
CA ARG A 1248 -28.90 41.78 23.28
C ARG A 1248 -28.71 43.27 23.52
N ALA A 1249 -28.24 43.66 24.70
CA ALA A 1249 -27.97 45.06 25.03
C ALA A 1249 -26.91 45.71 24.12
N TRP A 1250 -26.05 44.92 23.45
CA TRP A 1250 -25.05 45.44 22.53
C TRP A 1250 -25.62 45.87 21.17
N PHE A 1251 -26.87 45.54 20.89
CA PHE A 1251 -27.53 45.74 19.60
C PHE A 1251 -28.68 46.76 19.67
N GLU A 1252 -28.72 47.63 20.69
CA GLU A 1252 -29.76 48.65 20.84
C GLU A 1252 -29.86 49.61 19.63
N ASN A 1253 -28.74 49.81 18.91
CA ASN A 1253 -28.66 50.64 17.71
C ASN A 1253 -28.94 49.86 16.40
N CYS A 1254 -29.34 48.59 16.49
CA CYS A 1254 -29.62 47.75 15.34
C CYS A 1254 -31.12 47.48 15.19
N ASP A 1255 -31.71 47.86 14.06
CA ASP A 1255 -33.12 47.58 13.75
C ASP A 1255 -33.25 46.36 12.81
N PRO A 1256 -33.72 45.19 13.28
CA PRO A 1256 -33.94 44.04 12.41
C PRO A 1256 -35.16 44.19 11.49
N ALA A 1257 -36.04 45.19 11.67
CA ALA A 1257 -37.25 45.37 10.86
C ALA A 1257 -37.01 46.01 9.48
N THR A 1258 -35.88 46.68 9.29
CA THR A 1258 -35.47 47.30 8.00
C THR A 1258 -35.24 46.26 6.90
N ALA A 1259 -35.12 46.67 5.64
CA ALA A 1259 -34.81 45.73 4.54
C ALA A 1259 -33.34 45.22 4.61
N GLU A 1260 -32.44 46.10 5.00
CA GLU A 1260 -31.00 45.89 5.18
C GLU A 1260 -30.64 46.02 6.65
N LEU A 1261 -29.67 45.25 7.13
CA LEU A 1261 -29.20 45.29 8.52
C LEU A 1261 -27.85 46.01 8.56
N VAL A 1262 -27.91 47.34 8.63
CA VAL A 1262 -26.73 48.21 8.73
C VAL A 1262 -26.76 48.91 10.09
N CYS A 1263 -25.80 48.61 10.97
CA CYS A 1263 -25.74 49.19 12.32
C CYS A 1263 -24.36 49.06 12.97
N GLU A 1264 -24.20 49.65 14.15
CA GLU A 1264 -23.00 49.54 14.98
C GLU A 1264 -23.32 48.85 16.30
N MET A 1265 -22.54 47.83 16.64
CA MET A 1265 -22.62 47.11 17.90
C MET A 1265 -21.86 47.88 18.98
N THR A 1266 -22.54 48.28 20.06
CA THR A 1266 -22.01 49.18 21.10
C THR A 1266 -22.01 48.54 22.47
N LYS A 1267 -20.92 48.67 23.23
CA LYS A 1267 -20.85 48.19 24.62
C LYS A 1267 -21.91 48.93 25.49
N PRO A 1268 -22.79 48.21 26.21
CA PRO A 1268 -23.80 48.79 27.10
C PRO A 1268 -23.23 49.57 28.27
#